data_AF-A0A9N8WQG8-F1
#
_entry.id   AF-A0A9N8WQG8-F1
#
_cell.length_a   1.000
_cell.length_b   1.000
_cell.length_c   1.000
_cell.angle_alpha   90.00
_cell.angle_beta   90.00
_cell.angle_gamma   90.00
#
_symmetry.space_group_name_H-M   'P 1'
#
loop_
_entity.id
_entity.type
_entity.pdbx_description
1 polymer ?
#
loop_
_entity_poly.entity_id
_entity_poly.type
_entity_poly.pdbx_seq_one_letter_code
_entity_poly.pdbx_strand_id
1 'polypeptide(L)'
;MANNEPRAMAQIQPQNMRALVMTAPWSFNDTEQSVDAFFRNKIPDKYKKNGIFELGTGAEGLFVDQKGAWGRALFFREDKQFPVLIPMNRVKVGAKWRPLDAKLRDSRRIDAAINEHPPSLSINAPTRLETHVRAFWLSLREKRTEMRRHGLRHSEEQQMFGETFSNNVDLIVSGFTRQARQLFSNGITDVNQLASLPMASQQWPPRGAKVIYVRLYRRRAEGRLPAVYVGQTINPAFKRHMEHEAAIGSNNPHYNAARQSAPQDRLMIPIMVWDEGQHVSAGVLNMAEQTMMLMLGTYHVLVRTPGTHEHLFNHFTLLDAVNTSTRQISGWPANNGTGTNVISPVFDFHRSPPIHCYRERTEVTGLPAMTVFRQARIFGFSLQRSGGTTERFGVAFPPGDIPAEIPGYLVFEIMHGGRPHASAYLGCPTIGPFENFGIANSLAIAFEWWDEASDQWKKCYTRRGMFRSAFARGLANSDPAKALGPWKRCVEFIQLLEGIDYTGNLDFFSRSLFPSPEVHELVLDHLSQKASWRPRPRQSQPAPKRATFADNAQRMANLTSAWSTVTNLATPPPLTSDFWRRDESDTRSASKLSQVTCDFCKYMFDPHDRHRLRCERDTRFTDQWVCKCCALLNRPCSWTSRSQNIEYWGQGPPYLGVSTFVLGTCPTGPHRWLAFHQAFPENAKVIDTVEPIDGLDGLIILQDVLDDDDESSSLEDHENEADD
;
A
#
# COMPACT_ATOMS: atom_id res chain seq x y z
N MET A 1 -31.27 42.50 -22.83
CA MET A 1 -31.45 43.55 -21.80
C MET A 1 -30.91 42.99 -20.50
N ALA A 2 -29.63 43.16 -20.26
CA ALA A 2 -29.05 44.25 -19.47
C ALA A 2 -29.07 43.95 -17.95
N ASN A 3 -27.91 43.50 -17.47
CA ASN A 3 -27.26 43.79 -16.18
C ASN A 3 -28.10 43.83 -14.90
N ASN A 4 -27.85 42.85 -14.02
CA ASN A 4 -27.35 43.12 -12.66
C ASN A 4 -26.96 41.81 -11.96
N GLU A 5 -25.73 41.34 -12.20
CA GLU A 5 -25.06 40.42 -11.29
C GLU A 5 -24.25 41.23 -10.26
N PRO A 6 -24.47 41.05 -8.95
CA PRO A 6 -23.50 41.49 -7.97
C PRO A 6 -22.27 40.57 -8.08
N ARG A 7 -21.16 41.14 -8.57
CA ARG A 7 -19.80 40.59 -8.43
C ARG A 7 -19.53 40.26 -6.96
N ALA A 8 -19.74 39.01 -6.55
CA ALA A 8 -19.36 38.49 -5.25
C ALA A 8 -18.70 37.12 -5.43
N MET A 9 -17.41 37.06 -5.06
CA MET A 9 -16.50 35.91 -5.14
C MET A 9 -16.10 35.49 -6.56
N ALA A 10 -15.32 36.33 -7.24
CA ALA A 10 -14.23 35.76 -8.02
C ALA A 10 -13.37 34.96 -7.02
N GLN A 11 -13.49 33.63 -7.03
CA GLN A 11 -12.54 32.75 -6.36
C GLN A 11 -11.15 33.23 -6.79
N ILE A 12 -10.37 33.80 -5.87
CA ILE A 12 -9.01 34.22 -6.19
C ILE A 12 -8.31 32.96 -6.63
N GLN A 13 -7.96 32.87 -7.93
CA GLN A 13 -7.41 31.64 -8.45
C GLN A 13 -6.08 31.36 -7.73
N PRO A 14 -5.93 30.19 -7.07
CA PRO A 14 -4.78 29.89 -6.22
C PRO A 14 -3.44 30.02 -6.95
N GLN A 15 -3.44 29.92 -8.27
CA GLN A 15 -2.29 30.02 -9.16
C GLN A 15 -1.47 31.31 -9.08
N ASN A 16 -1.93 32.38 -8.42
CA ASN A 16 -1.11 33.58 -8.17
C ASN A 16 -0.66 33.73 -6.70
N MET A 17 -1.05 32.79 -5.84
CA MET A 17 -0.72 32.81 -4.42
C MET A 17 0.59 32.08 -4.15
N ARG A 18 1.15 32.31 -2.96
CA ARG A 18 2.33 31.60 -2.45
C ARG A 18 1.95 30.82 -1.21
N ALA A 19 2.65 29.72 -0.96
CA ALA A 19 2.52 29.00 0.29
C ALA A 19 2.86 29.90 1.48
N LEU A 20 2.19 29.68 2.61
CA LEU A 20 2.45 30.39 3.85
C LEU A 20 2.27 29.46 5.05
N VAL A 21 3.13 29.64 6.05
CA VAL A 21 3.03 28.97 7.35
C VAL A 21 3.17 30.00 8.46
N MET A 22 2.32 29.90 9.50
CA MET A 22 2.45 30.69 10.72
C MET A 22 3.68 30.25 11.54
N THR A 23 4.58 31.17 11.86
CA THR A 23 5.74 30.92 12.74
C THR A 23 5.44 31.23 14.20
N ALA A 24 4.36 31.95 14.48
CA ALA A 24 3.84 32.21 15.82
C ALA A 24 2.30 32.29 15.79
N PRO A 25 1.60 32.09 16.93
CA PRO A 25 0.14 32.17 16.96
C PRO A 25 -0.38 33.56 16.57
N TRP A 26 -1.60 33.63 16.06
CA TRP A 26 -2.26 34.88 15.68
C TRP A 26 -3.77 34.84 15.97
N SER A 27 -4.30 35.95 16.45
CA SER A 27 -5.73 36.10 16.76
C SER A 27 -6.28 37.21 15.88
N PHE A 28 -7.31 36.89 15.09
CA PHE A 28 -7.90 37.80 14.12
C PHE A 28 -9.36 38.07 14.46
N ASN A 29 -9.69 39.33 14.72
CA ASN A 29 -11.06 39.80 14.88
C ASN A 29 -11.52 40.46 13.59
N ASP A 30 -12.30 39.74 12.78
CA ASP A 30 -12.80 40.23 11.50
C ASP A 30 -13.94 41.25 11.63
N THR A 31 -14.33 41.65 12.84
CA THR A 31 -15.34 42.70 13.04
C THR A 31 -14.71 44.07 13.34
N GLU A 32 -13.39 44.14 13.55
CA GLU A 32 -12.72 45.40 13.87
C GLU A 32 -12.80 46.39 12.70
N GLN A 33 -12.96 47.69 13.02
CA GLN A 33 -12.99 48.75 12.02
C GLN A 33 -11.64 48.94 11.31
N SER A 34 -10.54 48.54 11.97
CA SER A 34 -9.17 48.53 11.44
C SER A 34 -8.97 47.51 10.31
N VAL A 35 -9.83 46.50 10.23
CA VAL A 35 -9.82 45.47 9.18
C VAL A 35 -10.47 46.02 7.91
N ASP A 36 -9.77 45.86 6.79
CA ASP A 36 -10.25 46.24 5.46
C ASP A 36 -11.65 45.64 5.21
N ALA A 37 -12.56 46.45 4.64
CA ALA A 37 -13.95 46.09 4.41
C ALA A 37 -14.11 44.77 3.63
N PHE A 38 -13.13 44.41 2.80
CA PHE A 38 -13.10 43.14 2.08
C PHE A 38 -13.06 41.92 3.01
N PHE A 39 -12.37 42.02 4.16
CA PHE A 39 -12.18 40.94 5.12
C PHE A 39 -13.19 40.97 6.26
N ARG A 40 -13.93 42.07 6.40
CA ARG A 40 -14.83 42.28 7.54
C ARG A 40 -16.05 41.35 7.47
N ASN A 41 -16.39 40.72 8.60
CA ASN A 41 -17.54 39.81 8.76
C ASN A 41 -17.56 38.65 7.75
N LYS A 42 -16.39 38.13 7.36
CA LYS A 42 -16.27 37.01 6.39
C LYS A 42 -16.13 35.65 7.06
N ILE A 43 -15.84 35.62 8.36
CA ILE A 43 -15.66 34.37 9.11
C ILE A 43 -16.95 34.11 9.90
N PRO A 44 -17.64 32.97 9.71
CA PRO A 44 -18.80 32.60 10.52
C PRO A 44 -18.44 32.32 11.99
N ASP A 45 -19.34 32.64 12.91
CA ASP A 45 -19.09 32.54 14.36
C ASP A 45 -18.75 31.12 14.84
N LYS A 46 -19.24 30.08 14.16
CA LYS A 46 -18.88 28.68 14.48
C LYS A 46 -17.37 28.38 14.35
N TYR A 47 -16.64 29.20 13.61
CA TYR A 47 -15.17 29.07 13.47
C TYR A 47 -14.40 30.02 14.40
N LYS A 48 -15.11 30.81 15.20
CA LYS A 48 -14.54 31.77 16.14
C LYS A 48 -14.73 31.28 17.57
N LYS A 49 -13.80 31.66 18.44
CA LYS A 49 -13.95 31.53 19.89
C LYS A 49 -14.08 32.94 20.46
N ASN A 50 -15.21 33.24 21.10
CA ASN A 50 -15.52 34.58 21.62
C ASN A 50 -15.34 35.70 20.57
N GLY A 51 -15.77 35.44 19.32
CA GLY A 51 -15.63 36.41 18.22
C GLY A 51 -14.24 36.50 17.59
N ILE A 52 -13.28 35.68 18.03
CA ILE A 52 -11.90 35.69 17.52
C ILE A 52 -11.61 34.44 16.69
N PHE A 53 -11.02 34.63 15.51
CA PHE A 53 -10.46 33.54 14.71
C PHE A 53 -8.99 33.31 15.09
N GLU A 54 -8.70 32.15 15.67
CA GLU A 54 -7.35 31.82 16.16
C GLU A 54 -6.55 31.01 15.13
N LEU A 55 -5.27 31.30 14.98
CA LEU A 55 -4.33 30.56 14.17
C LEU A 55 -3.14 30.15 15.04
N GLY A 56 -2.83 28.86 15.10
CA GLY A 56 -1.68 28.34 15.84
C GLY A 56 -0.38 28.44 15.04
N THR A 57 0.75 28.25 15.73
CA THR A 57 2.04 27.99 15.07
C THR A 57 1.93 26.75 14.17
N GLY A 58 2.51 26.82 12.98
CA GLY A 58 2.45 25.75 11.98
C GLY A 58 1.18 25.76 11.12
N ALA A 59 0.23 26.65 11.37
CA ALA A 59 -0.97 26.75 10.52
C ALA A 59 -0.59 27.12 9.08
N GLU A 60 -1.06 26.30 8.13
CA GLU A 60 -0.80 26.44 6.71
C GLU A 60 -1.88 27.31 6.03
N GLY A 61 -1.44 28.21 5.15
CA GLY A 61 -2.31 29.06 4.36
C GLY A 61 -1.70 29.43 3.02
N LEU A 62 -2.41 30.26 2.26
CA LEU A 62 -1.95 30.83 0.99
C LEU A 62 -1.82 32.33 1.13
N PHE A 63 -0.60 32.83 0.95
CA PHE A 63 -0.30 34.24 0.88
C PHE A 63 -0.75 34.83 -0.45
N VAL A 64 -1.53 35.91 -0.38
CA VAL A 64 -2.04 36.63 -1.54
C VAL A 64 -1.09 37.79 -1.86
N ASP A 65 -0.90 38.71 -0.93
CA ASP A 65 0.04 39.84 -1.04
C ASP A 65 0.30 40.51 0.32
N GLN A 66 1.10 41.59 0.30
CA GLN A 66 1.50 42.35 1.48
C GLN A 66 1.29 43.85 1.29
N LYS A 67 0.83 44.52 2.35
CA LYS A 67 0.73 45.97 2.47
C LYS A 67 1.35 46.42 3.81
N GLY A 68 2.55 46.98 3.75
CA GLY A 68 3.30 47.38 4.95
C GLY A 68 3.68 46.16 5.80
N ALA A 69 3.40 46.21 7.11
CA ALA A 69 3.67 45.12 8.04
C ALA A 69 2.63 43.98 7.99
N TRP A 70 1.58 44.11 7.18
CA TRP A 70 0.45 43.19 7.14
C TRP A 70 0.37 42.45 5.80
N GLY A 71 0.11 41.15 5.85
CA GLY A 71 -0.15 40.28 4.71
C GLY A 71 -1.62 39.92 4.61
N ARG A 72 -2.12 39.77 3.39
CA ARG A 72 -3.42 39.15 3.09
C ARG A 72 -3.18 37.67 2.81
N ALA A 73 -3.85 36.79 3.55
CA ALA A 73 -3.72 35.35 3.37
C ALA A 73 -5.08 34.65 3.42
N LEU A 74 -5.13 33.45 2.85
CA LEU A 74 -6.25 32.52 2.97
C LEU A 74 -5.84 31.36 3.88
N PHE A 75 -6.65 31.07 4.89
CA PHE A 75 -6.51 29.88 5.72
C PHE A 75 -7.69 28.96 5.51
N PHE A 76 -7.47 27.66 5.68
CA PHE A 76 -8.47 26.65 5.42
C PHE A 76 -8.86 25.99 6.74
N ARG A 77 -10.14 26.01 7.08
CA ARG A 77 -10.70 25.09 8.09
C ARG A 77 -11.80 24.29 7.43
N GLU A 78 -11.72 22.97 7.59
CA GLU A 78 -12.59 22.04 6.86
C GLU A 78 -12.38 22.21 5.35
N ASP A 79 -13.45 22.52 4.61
CA ASP A 79 -13.53 22.81 3.18
C ASP A 79 -13.64 24.33 2.88
N LYS A 80 -13.64 25.18 3.92
CA LYS A 80 -13.89 26.61 3.79
C LYS A 80 -12.61 27.43 3.82
N GLN A 81 -12.62 28.46 2.99
CA GLN A 81 -11.52 29.41 2.84
C GLN A 81 -11.85 30.67 3.64
N PHE A 82 -10.94 31.04 4.54
CA PHE A 82 -11.08 32.21 5.39
C PHE A 82 -10.02 33.24 5.04
N PRO A 83 -10.42 34.43 4.57
CA PRO A 83 -9.51 35.51 4.31
C PRO A 83 -9.10 36.15 5.65
N VAL A 84 -7.79 36.26 5.90
CA VAL A 84 -7.23 36.73 7.18
C VAL A 84 -6.11 37.74 6.93
N LEU A 85 -6.11 38.82 7.72
CA LEU A 85 -4.96 39.71 7.82
C LEU A 85 -3.98 39.16 8.86
N ILE A 86 -2.72 39.04 8.46
CA ILE A 86 -1.65 38.45 9.27
C ILE A 86 -0.46 39.41 9.37
N PRO A 87 0.21 39.51 10.52
CA PRO A 87 1.42 40.30 10.63
C PRO A 87 2.60 39.54 10.02
N MET A 88 3.37 40.19 9.15
CA MET A 88 4.42 39.55 8.35
C MET A 88 5.59 39.02 9.19
N ASN A 89 5.78 39.54 10.40
CA ASN A 89 6.78 39.03 11.35
C ASN A 89 6.38 37.71 12.04
N ARG A 90 5.17 37.18 11.78
CA ARG A 90 4.68 35.90 12.32
C ARG A 90 4.48 34.82 11.26
N VAL A 91 5.00 35.03 10.05
CA VAL A 91 4.82 34.09 8.95
C VAL A 91 6.10 33.82 8.16
N LYS A 92 6.13 32.65 7.52
CA LYS A 92 7.11 32.30 6.50
C LYS A 92 6.38 32.10 5.17
N VAL A 93 6.78 32.84 4.14
CA VAL A 93 6.22 32.74 2.78
C VAL A 93 7.12 31.83 1.94
N GLY A 94 6.50 30.85 1.29
CA GLY A 94 7.15 29.83 0.48
C GLY A 94 7.05 30.06 -1.03
N ALA A 95 7.11 28.96 -1.77
CA ALA A 95 6.99 28.91 -3.22
C ALA A 95 5.57 29.26 -3.71
N LYS A 96 5.44 29.53 -5.00
CA LYS A 96 4.15 29.74 -5.66
C LYS A 96 3.29 28.49 -5.54
N TRP A 97 2.01 28.65 -5.23
CA TRP A 97 1.08 27.53 -5.09
C TRP A 97 1.01 26.71 -6.37
N ARG A 98 0.92 25.39 -6.22
CA ARG A 98 0.77 24.45 -7.32
C ARG A 98 -0.31 23.41 -6.99
N PRO A 99 -1.07 22.96 -8.01
CA PRO A 99 -2.00 21.85 -7.83
C PRO A 99 -1.25 20.53 -7.58
N LEU A 100 -1.92 19.56 -6.95
CA LEU A 100 -1.29 18.32 -6.50
C LEU A 100 -0.73 17.47 -7.66
N ASP A 101 -1.47 17.38 -8.76
CA ASP A 101 -1.07 16.71 -10.00
C ASP A 101 0.28 17.23 -10.54
N ALA A 102 0.47 18.56 -10.53
CA ALA A 102 1.73 19.18 -10.93
C ALA A 102 2.88 18.83 -9.97
N LYS A 103 2.61 18.77 -8.66
CA LYS A 103 3.61 18.38 -7.66
C LYS A 103 4.02 16.92 -7.80
N LEU A 104 3.05 16.03 -8.07
CA LEU A 104 3.27 14.60 -8.22
C LEU A 104 4.02 14.28 -9.52
N ARG A 105 3.70 14.93 -10.63
CA ARG A 105 4.47 14.80 -11.89
C ARG A 105 5.95 15.15 -11.69
N ASP A 106 6.26 16.24 -11.01
CA ASP A 106 7.65 16.60 -10.69
C ASP A 106 8.32 15.59 -9.75
N SER A 107 7.53 14.99 -8.84
CA SER A 107 8.05 13.96 -7.94
C SER A 107 8.41 12.66 -8.65
N ARG A 108 7.76 12.37 -9.78
CA ARG A 108 8.02 11.20 -10.62
C ARG A 108 9.23 11.43 -11.52
N ARG A 109 9.48 12.66 -11.97
CA ARG A 109 10.61 12.97 -12.87
C ARG A 109 11.95 12.97 -12.16
N ILE A 110 12.95 12.38 -12.81
CA ILE A 110 14.35 12.59 -12.42
C ILE A 110 14.77 14.00 -12.79
N ASP A 111 15.52 14.61 -11.88
CA ASP A 111 16.21 15.85 -12.18
C ASP A 111 17.30 15.57 -13.22
N ALA A 112 17.17 16.12 -14.42
CA ALA A 112 18.17 15.97 -15.49
C ALA A 112 19.55 16.50 -15.05
N ALA A 113 19.60 17.37 -14.03
CA ALA A 113 20.82 17.90 -13.43
C ALA A 113 21.47 16.96 -12.39
N ILE A 114 21.05 15.70 -12.27
CA ILE A 114 21.52 14.80 -11.20
C ILE A 114 23.05 14.65 -11.11
N ASN A 115 23.77 14.93 -12.21
CA ASN A 115 25.23 14.86 -12.30
C ASN A 115 25.91 16.22 -12.56
N GLU A 116 25.31 17.35 -12.17
CA GLU A 116 25.99 18.67 -12.24
C GLU A 116 27.34 18.69 -11.51
N HIS A 117 27.56 17.75 -10.58
CA HIS A 117 28.84 17.49 -9.94
C HIS A 117 29.20 16.00 -10.07
N PRO A 118 29.90 15.57 -11.13
CA PRO A 118 30.43 14.21 -11.19
C PRO A 118 31.38 14.04 -9.99
N PRO A 119 31.28 12.94 -9.23
CA PRO A 119 32.16 12.74 -8.09
C PRO A 119 33.61 12.71 -8.57
N SER A 120 34.50 13.38 -7.83
CA SER A 120 35.94 13.36 -8.08
C SER A 120 36.51 11.99 -7.67
N LEU A 121 36.17 10.95 -8.44
CA LEU A 121 36.60 9.58 -8.18
C LEU A 121 37.98 9.39 -8.83
N SER A 122 39.00 9.22 -7.99
CA SER A 122 40.28 8.66 -8.41
C SER A 122 40.18 7.14 -8.34
N ILE A 123 40.13 6.47 -9.49
CA ILE A 123 40.06 5.02 -9.58
C ILE A 123 41.36 4.49 -10.17
N ASN A 124 42.17 3.86 -9.33
CA ASN A 124 43.34 3.12 -9.77
C ASN A 124 42.92 1.71 -10.17
N ALA A 125 42.65 1.52 -11.47
CA ALA A 125 42.33 0.22 -12.05
C ALA A 125 43.16 -0.05 -13.32
N PRO A 126 43.54 -1.31 -13.58
CA PRO A 126 44.49 -1.67 -14.65
C PRO A 126 43.91 -1.57 -16.07
N THR A 127 42.59 -1.55 -16.22
CA THR A 127 41.92 -1.53 -17.54
C THR A 127 40.78 -0.50 -17.56
N ARG A 128 40.39 -0.07 -18.78
CA ARG A 128 39.21 0.79 -18.94
C ARG A 128 37.93 0.09 -18.50
N LEU A 129 37.85 -1.22 -18.72
CA LEU A 129 36.76 -2.06 -18.22
C LEU A 129 36.63 -1.95 -16.70
N GLU A 130 37.70 -2.23 -15.96
CA GLU A 130 37.66 -2.20 -14.49
C GLU A 130 37.41 -0.79 -13.96
N THR A 131 38.00 0.22 -14.60
CA THR A 131 37.73 1.63 -14.28
C THR A 131 36.24 1.96 -14.46
N HIS A 132 35.64 1.52 -15.57
CA HIS A 132 34.23 1.77 -15.87
C HIS A 132 33.29 1.09 -14.87
N VAL A 133 33.46 -0.22 -14.65
CA VAL A 133 32.60 -0.99 -13.72
C VAL A 133 32.66 -0.39 -12.31
N ARG A 134 33.87 -0.07 -11.82
CA ARG A 134 34.04 0.53 -10.49
C ARG A 134 33.46 1.93 -10.40
N ALA A 135 33.75 2.81 -11.38
CA ALA A 135 33.20 4.17 -11.41
C ALA A 135 31.68 4.17 -11.43
N PHE A 136 31.09 3.28 -12.22
CA PHE A 136 29.64 3.20 -12.40
C PHE A 136 28.94 2.85 -11.09
N TRP A 137 29.36 1.76 -10.44
CA TRP A 137 28.73 1.30 -9.19
C TRP A 137 29.02 2.21 -8.01
N LEU A 138 30.20 2.82 -7.93
CA LEU A 138 30.50 3.83 -6.91
C LEU A 138 29.61 5.07 -7.07
N SER A 139 29.46 5.55 -8.31
CA SER A 139 28.60 6.69 -8.60
C SER A 139 27.13 6.39 -8.31
N LEU A 140 26.61 5.21 -8.68
CA LEU A 140 25.24 4.80 -8.33
C LEU A 140 25.03 4.69 -6.82
N ARG A 141 26.02 4.19 -6.08
CA ARG A 141 25.94 4.09 -4.61
C ARG A 141 25.73 5.45 -3.94
N GLU A 142 26.35 6.51 -4.47
CA GLU A 142 26.12 7.88 -4.01
C GLU A 142 24.71 8.39 -4.33
N LYS A 143 24.07 7.83 -5.36
CA LYS A 143 22.69 8.13 -5.79
C LYS A 143 21.64 7.18 -5.22
N ARG A 144 21.96 6.35 -4.22
CA ARG A 144 21.03 5.38 -3.59
C ARG A 144 19.69 5.99 -3.13
N THR A 145 19.68 7.23 -2.66
CA THR A 145 18.45 7.93 -2.26
C THR A 145 17.54 8.19 -3.47
N GLU A 146 18.12 8.53 -4.61
CA GLU A 146 17.36 8.71 -5.85
C GLU A 146 16.90 7.36 -6.39
N MET A 147 17.75 6.32 -6.36
CA MET A 147 17.33 4.97 -6.76
C MET A 147 16.12 4.49 -5.95
N ARG A 148 16.12 4.70 -4.62
CA ARG A 148 14.96 4.40 -3.76
C ARG A 148 13.73 5.22 -4.14
N ARG A 149 13.91 6.51 -4.46
CA ARG A 149 12.81 7.39 -4.91
C ARG A 149 12.12 6.83 -6.16
N HIS A 150 12.86 6.11 -7.01
CA HIS A 150 12.35 5.49 -8.24
C HIS A 150 12.11 3.98 -8.12
N GLY A 151 11.97 3.45 -6.90
CA GLY A 151 11.45 2.10 -6.70
C GLY A 151 12.47 1.01 -6.36
N LEU A 152 13.73 1.36 -6.07
CA LEU A 152 14.67 0.41 -5.47
C LEU A 152 14.23 0.06 -4.04
N ARG A 153 13.94 -1.21 -3.75
CA ARG A 153 13.50 -1.66 -2.41
C ARG A 153 14.66 -1.65 -1.42
N HIS A 154 14.35 -1.58 -0.14
CA HIS A 154 15.40 -1.59 0.89
C HIS A 154 16.21 -2.89 0.90
N SER A 155 15.57 -4.06 0.72
CA SER A 155 16.26 -5.35 0.65
C SER A 155 17.24 -5.43 -0.53
N GLU A 156 16.85 -4.89 -1.69
CA GLU A 156 17.67 -4.84 -2.90
C GLU A 156 18.84 -3.85 -2.75
N GLU A 157 18.57 -2.69 -2.14
CA GLU A 157 19.60 -1.73 -1.76
C GLU A 157 20.66 -2.39 -0.86
N GLN A 158 20.25 -3.18 0.13
CA GLN A 158 21.19 -3.90 1.00
C GLN A 158 22.00 -4.95 0.23
N GLN A 159 21.35 -5.71 -0.66
CA GLN A 159 22.05 -6.72 -1.47
C GLN A 159 23.10 -6.10 -2.40
N MET A 160 22.81 -4.94 -2.99
CA MET A 160 23.71 -4.29 -3.95
C MET A 160 24.73 -3.36 -3.28
N PHE A 161 24.30 -2.50 -2.36
CA PHE A 161 25.06 -1.37 -1.80
C PHE A 161 25.42 -1.50 -0.32
N GLY A 162 25.06 -2.61 0.32
CA GLY A 162 25.33 -2.91 1.72
C GLY A 162 26.80 -3.27 2.01
N GLU A 163 27.01 -4.12 3.02
CA GLU A 163 28.35 -4.47 3.51
C GLU A 163 29.19 -5.24 2.47
N THR A 164 28.55 -6.00 1.59
CA THR A 164 29.23 -6.81 0.57
C THR A 164 29.49 -6.06 -0.75
N PHE A 165 29.21 -4.75 -0.82
CA PHE A 165 29.30 -3.96 -2.05
C PHE A 165 30.62 -4.14 -2.81
N SER A 166 31.77 -4.02 -2.12
CA SER A 166 33.08 -4.15 -2.77
C SER A 166 33.27 -5.54 -3.39
N ASN A 167 32.90 -6.59 -2.66
CA ASN A 167 32.96 -7.98 -3.14
C ASN A 167 32.03 -8.19 -4.34
N ASN A 168 30.83 -7.61 -4.32
CA ASN A 168 29.89 -7.67 -5.44
C ASN A 168 30.50 -7.06 -6.71
N VAL A 169 31.12 -5.89 -6.60
CA VAL A 169 31.79 -5.23 -7.74
C VAL A 169 32.97 -6.07 -8.25
N ASP A 170 33.74 -6.67 -7.35
CA ASP A 170 34.86 -7.57 -7.72
C ASP A 170 34.37 -8.85 -8.41
N LEU A 171 33.22 -9.39 -8.00
CA LEU A 171 32.58 -10.53 -8.66
C LEU A 171 32.14 -10.21 -10.10
N ILE A 172 31.65 -9.00 -10.35
CA ILE A 172 31.30 -8.55 -11.73
C ILE A 172 32.56 -8.50 -12.60
N VAL A 173 33.63 -7.88 -12.09
CA VAL A 173 34.91 -7.74 -12.81
C VAL A 173 35.56 -9.10 -13.08
N SER A 174 35.53 -10.00 -12.11
CA SER A 174 36.11 -11.35 -12.24
C SER A 174 35.24 -12.32 -13.05
N GLY A 175 33.94 -12.06 -13.15
CA GLY A 175 32.99 -12.91 -13.88
C GLY A 175 33.16 -12.90 -15.39
N PHE A 176 33.77 -11.86 -15.98
CA PHE A 176 34.05 -11.82 -17.41
C PHE A 176 34.88 -13.02 -17.84
N THR A 177 34.42 -13.72 -18.89
CA THR A 177 35.23 -14.77 -19.52
C THR A 177 36.56 -14.19 -19.99
N ARG A 178 37.61 -15.02 -20.07
CA ARG A 178 38.95 -14.56 -20.46
C ARG A 178 38.93 -13.81 -21.79
N GLN A 179 38.21 -14.32 -22.78
CA GLN A 179 38.10 -13.72 -24.12
C GLN A 179 37.30 -12.41 -24.08
N ALA A 180 36.17 -12.38 -23.37
CA ALA A 180 35.40 -11.15 -23.21
C ALA A 180 36.23 -10.07 -22.48
N ARG A 181 36.92 -10.43 -21.40
CA ARG A 181 37.77 -9.50 -20.64
C ARG A 181 38.88 -8.91 -21.48
N GLN A 182 39.54 -9.74 -22.30
CA GLN A 182 40.56 -9.28 -23.25
C GLN A 182 39.96 -8.29 -24.25
N LEU A 183 38.82 -8.61 -24.84
CA LEU A 183 38.12 -7.75 -25.79
C LEU A 183 37.73 -6.40 -25.16
N PHE A 184 37.12 -6.43 -23.98
CA PHE A 184 36.60 -5.23 -23.30
C PHE A 184 37.67 -4.39 -22.58
N SER A 185 38.87 -4.92 -22.35
CA SER A 185 39.93 -4.29 -21.54
C SER A 185 40.22 -2.83 -21.92
N ASN A 186 40.24 -2.52 -23.22
CA ASN A 186 40.55 -1.20 -23.76
C ASN A 186 39.31 -0.38 -24.13
N GLY A 187 38.11 -0.87 -23.81
CA GLY A 187 36.84 -0.21 -24.10
C GLY A 187 36.39 -0.25 -25.56
N ILE A 188 37.17 -0.79 -26.49
CA ILE A 188 36.75 -0.93 -27.90
C ILE A 188 35.93 -2.21 -28.04
N THR A 189 34.73 -2.11 -28.61
CA THR A 189 33.95 -3.29 -28.97
C THR A 189 33.17 -3.01 -30.23
N ASP A 190 33.49 -3.71 -31.32
CA ASP A 190 32.62 -3.76 -32.49
C ASP A 190 31.81 -5.07 -32.52
N VAL A 191 30.76 -5.07 -33.33
CA VAL A 191 29.81 -6.18 -33.44
C VAL A 191 30.44 -7.46 -33.99
N ASN A 192 31.43 -7.34 -34.88
CA ASN A 192 32.12 -8.50 -35.44
C ASN A 192 33.05 -9.13 -34.41
N GLN A 193 33.71 -8.31 -33.59
CA GLN A 193 34.51 -8.78 -32.45
C GLN A 193 33.64 -9.50 -31.41
N LEU A 194 32.46 -8.96 -31.08
CA LEU A 194 31.50 -9.65 -30.23
C LEU A 194 31.07 -10.99 -30.83
N ALA A 195 30.74 -11.03 -32.13
CA ALA A 195 30.35 -12.24 -32.84
C ALA A 195 31.47 -13.31 -32.90
N SER A 196 32.73 -12.93 -32.66
CA SER A 196 33.87 -13.85 -32.64
C SER A 196 34.06 -14.56 -31.29
N LEU A 197 33.37 -14.12 -30.25
CA LEU A 197 33.42 -14.75 -28.93
C LEU A 197 32.73 -16.13 -28.96
N PRO A 198 33.13 -17.06 -28.06
CA PRO A 198 32.47 -18.35 -27.98
C PRO A 198 30.95 -18.21 -27.75
N MET A 199 30.17 -18.99 -28.49
CA MET A 199 28.72 -19.04 -28.36
C MET A 199 28.30 -20.09 -27.34
N ALA A 200 27.11 -19.91 -26.76
CA ALA A 200 26.49 -20.93 -25.93
C ALA A 200 26.29 -22.22 -26.75
N SER A 201 26.68 -23.35 -26.17
CA SER A 201 26.54 -24.70 -26.72
C SER A 201 26.03 -25.64 -25.65
N GLN A 202 25.66 -26.87 -26.02
CA GLN A 202 25.19 -27.87 -25.06
C GLN A 202 26.21 -28.17 -23.95
N GLN A 203 27.50 -27.91 -24.20
CA GLN A 203 28.60 -28.19 -23.27
C GLN A 203 29.19 -26.93 -22.62
N TRP A 204 28.83 -25.72 -23.07
CA TRP A 204 29.41 -24.50 -22.55
C TRP A 204 28.41 -23.32 -22.57
N PRO A 205 28.27 -22.54 -21.48
CA PRO A 205 28.93 -22.69 -20.17
C PRO A 205 28.53 -23.98 -19.42
N PRO A 206 29.28 -24.38 -18.37
CA PRO A 206 28.96 -25.57 -17.58
C PRO A 206 27.53 -25.54 -17.02
N ARG A 207 26.95 -26.72 -16.75
CA ARG A 207 25.67 -26.81 -16.03
C ARG A 207 25.83 -26.22 -14.62
N GLY A 208 24.78 -25.60 -14.10
CA GLY A 208 24.81 -24.91 -12.80
C GLY A 208 25.51 -23.54 -12.83
N ALA A 209 26.15 -23.17 -13.94
CA ALA A 209 26.77 -21.86 -14.06
C ALA A 209 25.73 -20.74 -14.15
N LYS A 210 26.02 -19.62 -13.50
CA LYS A 210 25.26 -18.38 -13.60
C LYS A 210 25.89 -17.52 -14.70
N VAL A 211 25.07 -16.99 -15.60
CA VAL A 211 25.57 -16.41 -16.86
C VAL A 211 24.92 -15.07 -17.17
N ILE A 212 25.72 -14.06 -17.50
CA ILE A 212 25.28 -12.89 -18.27
C ILE A 212 25.63 -13.12 -19.74
N TYR A 213 24.65 -13.04 -20.61
CA TYR A 213 24.81 -13.29 -22.03
C TYR A 213 24.37 -12.09 -22.87
N VAL A 214 24.92 -12.01 -24.08
CA VAL A 214 24.49 -11.11 -25.14
C VAL A 214 23.77 -11.90 -26.21
N ARG A 215 22.57 -11.48 -26.56
CA ARG A 215 21.89 -11.88 -27.81
C ARG A 215 22.23 -10.85 -28.87
N LEU A 216 22.95 -11.29 -29.90
CA LEU A 216 23.38 -10.44 -31.01
C LEU A 216 22.64 -10.84 -32.28
N TYR A 217 21.96 -9.86 -32.87
CA TYR A 217 21.18 -9.99 -34.10
C TYR A 217 21.89 -9.25 -35.23
N ARG A 218 22.61 -9.99 -36.08
CA ARG A 218 23.30 -9.41 -37.24
C ARG A 218 22.27 -9.20 -38.35
N ARG A 219 21.87 -7.95 -38.58
CA ARG A 219 20.88 -7.58 -39.60
C ARG A 219 21.62 -7.24 -40.89
N ARG A 220 21.78 -8.23 -41.78
CA ARG A 220 22.60 -8.09 -43.01
C ARG A 220 21.94 -7.29 -44.14
N ALA A 221 20.71 -6.81 -43.96
CA ALA A 221 20.04 -5.93 -44.92
C ALA A 221 20.64 -4.52 -44.89
N GLU A 222 20.77 -3.88 -46.06
CA GLU A 222 21.38 -2.55 -46.20
C GLU A 222 20.76 -1.50 -45.25
N GLY A 223 21.61 -0.71 -44.61
CA GLY A 223 21.22 0.39 -43.73
C GLY A 223 20.72 0.01 -42.34
N ARG A 224 20.63 -1.29 -41.98
CA ARG A 224 20.17 -1.71 -40.64
C ARG A 224 21.34 -1.97 -39.70
N LEU A 225 21.34 -1.25 -38.58
CA LEU A 225 22.27 -1.50 -37.48
C LEU A 225 21.97 -2.86 -36.81
N PRO A 226 23.00 -3.58 -36.33
CA PRO A 226 22.81 -4.79 -35.54
C PRO A 226 22.02 -4.47 -34.27
N ALA A 227 21.21 -5.44 -33.84
CA ALA A 227 20.46 -5.33 -32.60
C ALA A 227 21.09 -6.17 -31.49
N VAL A 228 21.04 -5.65 -30.28
CA VAL A 228 21.69 -6.23 -29.11
C VAL A 228 20.70 -6.28 -27.95
N TYR A 229 20.68 -7.43 -27.28
CA TYR A 229 20.03 -7.62 -26.00
C TYR A 229 21.02 -8.23 -25.02
N VAL A 230 20.95 -7.81 -23.77
CA VAL A 230 21.67 -8.44 -22.66
C VAL A 230 20.64 -9.12 -21.78
N GLY A 231 20.96 -10.32 -21.30
CA GLY A 231 20.12 -11.03 -20.35
C GLY A 231 20.96 -11.86 -19.38
N GLN A 232 20.31 -12.38 -18.35
CA GLN A 232 20.90 -13.31 -17.40
C GLN A 232 20.19 -14.66 -17.38
N THR A 233 20.88 -15.71 -16.92
CA THR A 233 20.29 -17.03 -16.70
C THR A 233 21.04 -17.79 -15.61
N ILE A 234 20.30 -18.51 -14.78
CA ILE A 234 20.81 -19.55 -13.87
C ILE A 234 20.57 -20.96 -14.43
N ASN A 235 19.72 -21.07 -15.46
CA ASN A 235 19.51 -22.28 -16.24
C ASN A 235 20.66 -22.46 -17.25
N PRO A 236 20.89 -23.71 -17.75
CA PRO A 236 21.87 -23.95 -18.80
C PRO A 236 21.71 -22.98 -19.97
N ALA A 237 22.75 -22.23 -20.33
CA ALA A 237 22.63 -21.13 -21.29
C ALA A 237 22.13 -21.59 -22.67
N PHE A 238 22.47 -22.81 -23.10
CA PHE A 238 21.94 -23.37 -24.34
C PHE A 238 20.44 -23.68 -24.28
N LYS A 239 19.91 -24.08 -23.11
CA LYS A 239 18.45 -24.20 -22.93
C LYS A 239 17.79 -22.83 -23.10
N ARG A 240 18.34 -21.80 -22.46
CA ARG A 240 17.86 -20.42 -22.60
C ARG A 240 17.99 -19.90 -24.04
N HIS A 241 19.03 -20.30 -24.78
CA HIS A 241 19.14 -20.02 -26.22
C HIS A 241 17.93 -20.57 -26.98
N MET A 242 17.58 -21.84 -26.75
CA MET A 242 16.46 -22.50 -27.41
C MET A 242 15.10 -21.89 -27.02
N GLU A 243 14.92 -21.48 -25.77
CA GLU A 243 13.73 -20.75 -25.31
C GLU A 243 13.56 -19.45 -26.10
N HIS A 244 14.64 -18.67 -26.26
CA HIS A 244 14.62 -17.46 -27.10
C HIS A 244 14.28 -17.76 -28.55
N GLU A 245 14.77 -18.87 -29.12
CA GLU A 245 14.44 -19.25 -30.49
C GLU A 245 12.96 -19.65 -30.66
N ALA A 246 12.36 -20.26 -29.63
CA ALA A 246 10.95 -20.62 -29.62
C ALA A 246 10.03 -19.39 -29.47
N ALA A 247 10.44 -18.38 -28.71
CA ALA A 247 9.66 -17.18 -28.40
C ALA A 247 9.70 -16.08 -29.48
N ILE A 248 10.39 -16.29 -30.61
CA ILE A 248 10.55 -15.28 -31.68
C ILE A 248 9.21 -14.74 -32.23
N GLY A 249 8.12 -15.50 -32.12
CA GLY A 249 6.79 -15.07 -32.52
C GLY A 249 6.18 -13.96 -31.66
N SER A 250 6.66 -13.78 -30.42
CA SER A 250 6.11 -12.86 -29.44
C SER A 250 6.28 -11.38 -29.84
N ASN A 251 5.32 -10.55 -29.45
CA ASN A 251 5.31 -9.12 -29.77
C ASN A 251 6.05 -8.29 -28.73
N ASN A 252 7.37 -8.42 -28.68
CA ASN A 252 8.27 -7.67 -27.80
C ASN A 252 9.39 -7.01 -28.64
N PRO A 253 9.88 -5.79 -28.32
CA PRO A 253 11.04 -5.17 -28.98
C PRO A 253 12.23 -6.10 -29.27
N HIS A 254 12.55 -7.01 -28.34
CA HIS A 254 13.58 -8.03 -28.48
C HIS A 254 13.29 -8.99 -29.64
N TYR A 255 12.11 -9.63 -29.66
CA TYR A 255 11.77 -10.62 -30.68
C TYR A 255 11.42 -9.96 -32.02
N ASN A 256 10.87 -8.75 -32.01
CA ASN A 256 10.71 -7.89 -33.18
C ASN A 256 12.05 -7.63 -33.87
N ALA A 257 13.13 -7.48 -33.09
CA ALA A 257 14.48 -7.37 -33.61
C ALA A 257 15.02 -8.69 -34.14
N ALA A 258 14.80 -9.80 -33.41
CA ALA A 258 15.26 -11.13 -33.78
C ALA A 258 14.65 -11.61 -35.12
N ARG A 259 13.37 -11.29 -35.38
CA ARG A 259 12.66 -11.62 -36.63
C ARG A 259 13.28 -11.00 -37.88
N GLN A 260 14.07 -9.94 -37.72
CA GLN A 260 14.75 -9.24 -38.81
C GLN A 260 16.13 -9.83 -39.14
N SER A 261 16.57 -10.85 -38.40
CA SER A 261 17.83 -11.56 -38.61
C SER A 261 17.58 -13.00 -39.02
N ALA A 262 18.43 -13.52 -39.90
CA ALA A 262 18.41 -14.93 -40.26
C ALA A 262 18.86 -15.80 -39.05
N PRO A 263 18.41 -17.07 -38.94
CA PRO A 263 18.74 -17.92 -37.78
C PRO A 263 20.25 -18.00 -37.45
N GLN A 264 21.11 -18.13 -38.46
CA GLN A 264 22.56 -18.16 -38.30
C GLN A 264 23.18 -16.84 -37.81
N ASP A 265 22.41 -15.76 -37.81
CA ASP A 265 22.79 -14.42 -37.36
C ASP A 265 22.19 -14.06 -36.00
N ARG A 266 21.52 -15.01 -35.33
CA ARG A 266 20.96 -14.90 -33.97
C ARG A 266 21.88 -15.58 -32.96
N LEU A 267 22.89 -14.86 -32.51
CA LEU A 267 23.94 -15.41 -31.65
C LEU A 267 23.56 -15.25 -30.18
N MET A 268 23.88 -16.24 -29.34
CA MET A 268 23.88 -16.10 -27.89
C MET A 268 25.29 -16.30 -27.37
N ILE A 269 25.86 -15.24 -26.78
CA ILE A 269 27.27 -15.15 -26.42
C ILE A 269 27.35 -14.93 -24.90
N PRO A 270 27.72 -15.96 -24.12
CA PRO A 270 28.06 -15.80 -22.71
C PRO A 270 29.23 -14.83 -22.53
N ILE A 271 29.02 -13.75 -21.77
CA ILE A 271 30.02 -12.70 -21.51
C ILE A 271 30.63 -12.86 -20.13
N MET A 272 29.78 -13.10 -19.12
CA MET A 272 30.19 -13.40 -17.77
C MET A 272 29.68 -14.77 -17.36
N VAL A 273 30.53 -15.56 -16.71
CA VAL A 273 30.23 -16.92 -16.27
C VAL A 273 30.79 -17.11 -14.87
N TRP A 274 29.93 -17.53 -13.95
CA TRP A 274 30.34 -18.01 -12.63
C TRP A 274 29.94 -19.47 -12.49
N ASP A 275 30.89 -20.30 -12.09
CA ASP A 275 30.66 -21.73 -11.91
C ASP A 275 29.74 -22.00 -10.70
N GLU A 276 29.13 -23.18 -10.65
CA GLU A 276 28.17 -23.59 -9.61
C GLU A 276 28.69 -23.41 -8.18
N GLY A 277 30.00 -23.62 -7.97
CA GLY A 277 30.64 -23.44 -6.66
C GLY A 277 30.87 -21.98 -6.24
N GLN A 278 30.59 -21.00 -7.09
CA GLN A 278 30.76 -19.59 -6.78
C GLN A 278 29.46 -18.97 -6.24
N HIS A 279 29.54 -18.45 -5.01
CA HIS A 279 28.40 -17.81 -4.36
C HIS A 279 28.12 -16.43 -4.98
N VAL A 280 27.20 -16.40 -5.97
CA VAL A 280 26.71 -15.18 -6.63
C VAL A 280 25.24 -14.98 -6.30
N SER A 281 24.91 -13.88 -5.63
CA SER A 281 23.52 -13.53 -5.28
C SER A 281 22.75 -12.98 -6.49
N ALA A 282 21.43 -12.96 -6.41
CA ALA A 282 20.58 -12.30 -7.40
C ALA A 282 20.99 -10.83 -7.60
N GLY A 283 21.25 -10.10 -6.50
CA GLY A 283 21.75 -8.73 -6.55
C GLY A 283 23.02 -8.56 -7.41
N VAL A 284 23.98 -9.50 -7.32
CA VAL A 284 25.19 -9.45 -8.17
C VAL A 284 24.87 -9.70 -9.64
N LEU A 285 23.96 -10.64 -9.94
CA LEU A 285 23.54 -10.89 -11.33
C LEU A 285 22.89 -9.65 -11.95
N ASN A 286 22.02 -8.96 -11.20
CA ASN A 286 21.38 -7.74 -11.69
C ASN A 286 22.37 -6.61 -11.92
N MET A 287 23.33 -6.45 -10.99
CA MET A 287 24.40 -5.49 -11.17
C MET A 287 25.21 -5.85 -12.43
N ALA A 288 25.53 -7.12 -12.64
CA ALA A 288 26.29 -7.57 -13.80
C ALA A 288 25.55 -7.38 -15.13
N GLU A 289 24.26 -7.74 -15.18
CA GLU A 289 23.39 -7.53 -16.33
C GLU A 289 23.25 -6.04 -16.65
N GLN A 290 22.94 -5.21 -15.65
CA GLN A 290 22.81 -3.77 -15.81
C GLN A 290 24.10 -3.10 -16.30
N THR A 291 25.24 -3.58 -15.82
CA THR A 291 26.57 -3.14 -16.26
C THR A 291 26.73 -3.37 -17.75
N MET A 292 26.43 -4.59 -18.22
CA MET A 292 26.55 -4.95 -19.63
C MET A 292 25.56 -4.19 -20.51
N MET A 293 24.32 -3.98 -20.04
CA MET A 293 23.32 -3.20 -20.77
C MET A 293 23.79 -1.77 -21.07
N LEU A 294 24.39 -1.08 -20.09
CA LEU A 294 24.85 0.30 -20.25
C LEU A 294 26.18 0.41 -21.01
N MET A 295 27.09 -0.56 -20.80
CA MET A 295 28.32 -0.65 -21.57
C MET A 295 28.03 -0.81 -23.06
N LEU A 296 27.07 -1.67 -23.42
CA LEU A 296 26.68 -1.95 -24.81
C LEU A 296 25.56 -1.04 -25.35
N GLY A 297 24.92 -0.24 -24.50
CA GLY A 297 23.87 0.69 -24.89
C GLY A 297 22.58 0.00 -25.36
N THR A 298 22.18 -1.09 -24.68
CA THR A 298 21.12 -1.99 -25.17
C THR A 298 19.70 -1.58 -24.82
N TYR A 299 19.47 -0.40 -24.24
CA TYR A 299 18.11 0.11 -24.01
C TYR A 299 17.39 0.43 -25.32
N HIS A 300 16.15 -0.01 -25.45
CA HIS A 300 15.27 0.27 -26.58
C HIS A 300 14.84 1.75 -26.63
N VAL A 301 14.51 2.25 -27.82
CA VAL A 301 14.11 3.67 -28.02
C VAL A 301 12.86 4.07 -27.22
N LEU A 302 11.99 3.09 -26.94
CA LEU A 302 10.76 3.29 -26.16
C LEU A 302 11.04 3.86 -24.77
N VAL A 303 12.09 3.40 -24.09
CA VAL A 303 12.45 3.89 -22.75
C VAL A 303 13.36 5.11 -22.78
N ARG A 304 13.83 5.53 -23.96
CA ARG A 304 14.61 6.76 -24.14
C ARG A 304 13.73 7.98 -24.43
N THR A 305 12.44 7.74 -24.67
CA THR A 305 11.49 8.78 -25.06
C THR A 305 10.51 9.01 -23.92
N PRO A 306 10.33 10.26 -23.44
CA PRO A 306 9.30 10.54 -22.45
C PRO A 306 7.92 10.25 -23.06
N GLY A 307 7.06 9.56 -22.33
CA GLY A 307 5.78 9.08 -22.86
C GLY A 307 5.01 8.20 -21.88
N THR A 308 4.30 7.21 -22.41
CA THR A 308 3.37 6.33 -21.67
C THR A 308 4.04 5.51 -20.56
N HIS A 309 5.34 5.23 -20.64
CA HIS A 309 6.09 4.50 -19.61
C HIS A 309 7.07 5.42 -18.87
N GLU A 310 6.55 6.48 -18.21
CA GLU A 310 7.37 7.49 -17.52
C GLU A 310 8.34 6.87 -16.50
N HIS A 311 7.93 5.79 -15.81
CA HIS A 311 8.78 5.09 -14.85
C HIS A 311 10.01 4.42 -15.49
N LEU A 312 9.83 3.73 -16.63
CA LEU A 312 10.95 3.13 -17.39
C LEU A 312 11.87 4.21 -17.95
N PHE A 313 11.28 5.30 -18.45
CA PHE A 313 12.04 6.47 -18.91
C PHE A 313 12.88 7.07 -17.80
N ASN A 314 12.34 7.17 -16.59
CA ASN A 314 13.09 7.64 -15.44
C ASN A 314 14.24 6.67 -15.09
N HIS A 315 13.97 5.38 -14.93
CA HIS A 315 15.04 4.39 -14.66
C HIS A 315 16.18 4.50 -15.66
N PHE A 316 15.86 4.57 -16.96
CA PHE A 316 16.84 4.80 -18.01
C PHE A 316 17.59 6.12 -17.82
N THR A 317 16.90 7.24 -17.60
CA THR A 317 17.51 8.57 -17.44
C THR A 317 18.51 8.61 -16.28
N LEU A 318 18.18 8.01 -15.13
CA LEU A 318 19.10 7.95 -13.98
C LEU A 318 20.37 7.17 -14.33
N LEU A 319 20.17 5.96 -14.87
CA LEU A 319 21.25 5.04 -15.21
C LEU A 319 22.14 5.61 -16.32
N ASP A 320 21.55 6.22 -17.35
CA ASP A 320 22.25 6.80 -18.48
C ASP A 320 23.01 8.08 -18.09
N ALA A 321 22.45 8.91 -17.20
CA ALA A 321 23.16 10.05 -16.65
C ALA A 321 24.46 9.59 -15.94
N VAL A 322 24.34 8.61 -15.03
CA VAL A 322 25.51 8.07 -14.31
C VAL A 322 26.50 7.39 -15.25
N ASN A 323 26.01 6.62 -16.23
CA ASN A 323 26.84 6.01 -17.26
C ASN A 323 27.59 7.04 -18.09
N THR A 324 26.95 8.15 -18.47
CA THR A 324 27.57 9.23 -19.26
C THR A 324 28.76 9.85 -18.52
N SER A 325 28.60 10.17 -17.23
CA SER A 325 29.72 10.65 -16.40
C SER A 325 30.81 9.58 -16.24
N THR A 326 30.41 8.32 -16.04
CA THR A 326 31.35 7.19 -15.92
C THR A 326 32.17 6.99 -17.20
N ARG A 327 31.55 7.12 -18.37
CA ARG A 327 32.23 7.02 -19.68
C ARG A 327 33.30 8.10 -19.85
N GLN A 328 33.05 9.31 -19.35
CA GLN A 328 34.05 10.38 -19.36
C GLN A 328 35.25 10.03 -18.46
N ILE A 329 35.03 9.42 -17.30
CA ILE A 329 36.09 8.99 -16.38
C ILE A 329 36.90 7.83 -16.97
N SER A 330 36.24 6.80 -17.52
CA SER A 330 36.91 5.58 -17.98
C SER A 330 37.39 5.65 -19.43
N GLY A 331 36.97 6.66 -20.21
CA GLY A 331 37.19 6.71 -21.66
C GLY A 331 36.45 5.61 -22.43
N TRP A 332 35.28 5.19 -21.92
CA TRP A 332 34.47 4.15 -22.54
C TRP A 332 33.62 4.72 -23.69
N PRO A 333 33.61 4.11 -24.89
CA PRO A 333 32.96 4.69 -26.07
C PRO A 333 31.43 4.57 -26.02
N ALA A 334 30.78 5.40 -26.84
CA ALA A 334 29.37 5.23 -27.17
C ALA A 334 29.21 4.13 -28.23
N ASN A 335 28.27 3.21 -28.00
CA ASN A 335 27.96 2.14 -28.92
C ASN A 335 26.79 2.52 -29.85
N ASN A 336 26.96 2.29 -31.15
CA ASN A 336 25.99 2.62 -32.20
C ASN A 336 25.08 1.44 -32.58
N GLY A 337 24.71 0.60 -31.62
CA GLY A 337 23.81 -0.55 -31.83
C GLY A 337 22.34 -0.22 -31.59
N THR A 338 21.42 -1.03 -32.15
CA THR A 338 20.00 -0.96 -31.78
C THR A 338 19.76 -1.77 -30.50
N GLY A 339 19.59 -1.09 -29.38
CA GLY A 339 19.20 -1.73 -28.13
C GLY A 339 17.78 -2.27 -28.14
N THR A 340 17.53 -3.35 -27.38
CA THR A 340 16.21 -4.00 -27.30
C THR A 340 15.76 -4.32 -25.87
N ASN A 341 16.58 -4.07 -24.84
CA ASN A 341 16.15 -4.15 -23.44
C ASN A 341 15.18 -3.00 -23.13
N VAL A 342 14.07 -3.30 -22.46
CA VAL A 342 13.09 -2.31 -21.99
C VAL A 342 13.12 -2.14 -20.48
N ILE A 343 13.53 -3.15 -19.74
CA ILE A 343 13.52 -3.13 -18.28
C ILE A 343 14.93 -3.22 -17.73
N SER A 344 15.13 -2.61 -16.56
CA SER A 344 16.37 -2.58 -15.83
C SER A 344 16.34 -3.62 -14.70
N PRO A 345 17.27 -4.58 -14.65
CA PRO A 345 17.30 -5.61 -13.61
C PRO A 345 17.60 -5.05 -12.21
N VAL A 346 18.07 -3.81 -12.08
CA VAL A 346 18.24 -3.17 -10.75
C VAL A 346 16.97 -2.55 -10.19
N PHE A 347 15.92 -2.42 -11.00
CA PHE A 347 14.60 -1.93 -10.59
C PHE A 347 13.50 -2.97 -10.78
N ASP A 348 13.85 -4.20 -11.15
CA ASP A 348 12.91 -5.19 -11.65
C ASP A 348 13.01 -6.52 -10.92
N PHE A 349 12.43 -6.53 -9.72
CA PHE A 349 12.03 -7.76 -9.06
C PHE A 349 10.54 -7.72 -8.80
N HIS A 350 9.82 -8.64 -9.46
CA HIS A 350 8.47 -9.12 -9.16
C HIS A 350 7.61 -8.06 -8.46
N ARG A 351 7.12 -7.12 -9.26
CA ARG A 351 6.47 -5.88 -8.80
C ARG A 351 5.05 -6.16 -8.35
N SER A 352 4.87 -6.56 -7.09
CA SER A 352 3.69 -6.07 -6.40
C SER A 352 3.87 -4.54 -6.24
N PRO A 353 3.00 -3.70 -6.83
CA PRO A 353 3.13 -2.25 -6.70
C PRO A 353 3.00 -1.85 -5.23
N PRO A 354 3.74 -0.82 -4.78
CA PRO A 354 3.74 -0.41 -3.38
C PRO A 354 2.33 -0.07 -2.90
N ILE A 355 2.15 -0.11 -1.59
CA ILE A 355 0.90 0.36 -0.97
C ILE A 355 1.04 1.86 -0.76
N HIS A 356 0.33 2.67 -1.54
CA HIS A 356 0.31 4.13 -1.38
C HIS A 356 -0.70 4.53 -0.32
N CYS A 357 -0.31 5.44 0.58
CA CYS A 357 -1.19 5.92 1.63
C CYS A 357 -1.16 7.43 1.82
N TYR A 358 -2.30 7.99 2.19
CA TYR A 358 -2.43 9.40 2.48
C TYR A 358 -3.57 9.63 3.47
N ARG A 359 -3.54 10.78 4.15
CA ARG A 359 -4.61 11.17 5.07
C ARG A 359 -5.74 11.80 4.27
N GLU A 360 -6.91 11.23 4.39
CA GLU A 360 -8.13 11.75 3.79
C GLU A 360 -8.99 12.42 4.87
N ARG A 361 -9.46 13.63 4.58
CA ARG A 361 -10.45 14.31 5.41
C ARG A 361 -11.81 13.81 4.97
N THR A 362 -12.66 13.43 5.91
CA THR A 362 -14.05 13.10 5.59
C THR A 362 -14.77 14.35 5.10
N GLU A 363 -15.44 14.27 3.95
CA GLU A 363 -16.18 15.37 3.34
C GLU A 363 -17.33 15.89 4.23
N VAL A 364 -17.83 15.06 5.13
CA VAL A 364 -18.89 15.42 6.07
C VAL A 364 -18.29 16.12 7.29
N THR A 365 -18.70 17.37 7.52
CA THR A 365 -18.33 18.15 8.71
C THR A 365 -18.64 17.36 9.99
N GLY A 366 -17.63 17.15 10.84
CA GLY A 366 -17.77 16.43 12.12
C GLY A 366 -17.48 14.94 12.07
N LEU A 367 -17.28 14.35 10.88
CA LEU A 367 -16.72 13.00 10.79
C LEU A 367 -15.20 13.01 11.03
N PRO A 368 -14.64 11.91 11.56
CA PRO A 368 -13.22 11.81 11.88
C PRO A 368 -12.40 11.58 10.62
N ALA A 369 -11.20 12.17 10.53
CA ALA A 369 -10.27 11.87 9.46
C ALA A 369 -9.89 10.37 9.41
N MET A 370 -9.45 9.92 8.24
CA MET A 370 -8.99 8.56 8.01
C MET A 370 -7.65 8.54 7.26
N THR A 371 -6.93 7.44 7.38
CA THR A 371 -5.82 7.12 6.47
C THR A 371 -6.33 6.12 5.44
N VAL A 372 -6.13 6.42 4.15
CA VAL A 372 -6.48 5.53 3.05
C VAL A 372 -5.20 4.91 2.52
N PHE A 373 -5.21 3.60 2.31
CA PHE A 373 -4.13 2.81 1.74
C PHE A 373 -4.63 2.17 0.45
N ARG A 374 -3.92 2.33 -0.66
CA ARG A 374 -4.27 1.78 -1.97
C ARG A 374 -3.13 0.95 -2.52
N GLN A 375 -3.51 -0.12 -3.18
CA GLN A 375 -2.58 -0.96 -3.90
C GLN A 375 -3.20 -1.41 -5.22
N ALA A 376 -2.56 -1.09 -6.34
CA ALA A 376 -2.97 -1.60 -7.63
C ALA A 376 -2.81 -3.14 -7.63
N ARG A 377 -3.89 -3.90 -7.84
CA ARG A 377 -3.86 -5.36 -8.00
C ARG A 377 -5.10 -5.86 -8.75
N ILE A 378 -5.04 -7.13 -9.14
CA ILE A 378 -6.22 -7.89 -9.58
C ILE A 378 -6.86 -8.61 -8.38
N PHE A 379 -6.14 -9.44 -7.58
CA PHE A 379 -6.65 -9.98 -6.29
C PHE A 379 -5.55 -10.37 -5.26
N GLY A 380 -5.91 -10.35 -3.96
CA GLY A 380 -5.11 -10.90 -2.83
C GLY A 380 -3.99 -10.00 -2.29
N PHE A 381 -3.49 -10.28 -1.07
CA PHE A 381 -2.31 -9.61 -0.50
C PHE A 381 -1.52 -10.57 0.42
N SER A 382 -0.21 -10.37 0.55
CA SER A 382 0.67 -11.24 1.35
C SER A 382 1.33 -10.45 2.49
N LEU A 383 1.64 -11.16 3.56
CA LEU A 383 2.09 -10.60 4.83
C LEU A 383 3.27 -11.44 5.33
N GLN A 384 4.38 -10.80 5.66
CA GLN A 384 5.56 -11.49 6.18
C GLN A 384 5.71 -11.21 7.69
N ARG A 385 5.94 -12.26 8.46
CA ARG A 385 6.21 -12.17 9.91
C ARG A 385 7.71 -12.08 10.17
N SER A 386 8.07 -11.49 11.31
CA SER A 386 9.48 -11.34 11.74
C SER A 386 10.27 -12.65 11.88
N GLY A 387 9.58 -13.81 11.89
CA GLY A 387 10.21 -15.14 11.87
C GLY A 387 10.39 -15.73 10.47
N GLY A 388 10.25 -14.94 9.40
CA GLY A 388 10.39 -15.40 8.01
C GLY A 388 9.15 -16.09 7.42
N THR A 389 8.14 -16.41 8.25
CA THR A 389 6.89 -17.01 7.77
C THR A 389 6.07 -16.02 6.95
N THR A 390 5.81 -16.37 5.69
CA THR A 390 4.91 -15.64 4.79
C THR A 390 3.52 -16.23 4.88
N GLU A 391 2.54 -15.42 5.28
CA GLU A 391 1.11 -15.79 5.26
C GLU A 391 0.44 -15.03 4.12
N ARG A 392 -0.17 -15.75 3.17
CA ARG A 392 -0.98 -15.15 2.10
C ARG A 392 -2.40 -14.92 2.61
N PHE A 393 -2.95 -13.75 2.33
CA PHE A 393 -4.29 -13.37 2.75
C PHE A 393 -5.17 -13.06 1.53
N GLY A 394 -6.25 -13.83 1.40
CA GLY A 394 -7.33 -13.50 0.48
C GLY A 394 -8.29 -12.49 1.09
N VAL A 395 -8.49 -11.36 0.41
CA VAL A 395 -9.72 -10.56 0.55
C VAL A 395 -10.69 -11.09 -0.51
N ALA A 396 -11.84 -11.59 -0.06
CA ALA A 396 -12.88 -12.07 -0.96
C ALA A 396 -13.92 -10.96 -1.18
N PHE A 397 -14.33 -10.81 -2.44
CA PHE A 397 -15.47 -9.99 -2.84
C PHE A 397 -16.56 -10.92 -3.38
N PRO A 398 -17.84 -10.63 -3.16
CA PRO A 398 -18.90 -11.48 -3.68
C PRO A 398 -18.86 -11.55 -5.22
N PRO A 399 -19.08 -12.73 -5.83
CA PRO A 399 -19.11 -12.86 -7.28
C PRO A 399 -20.17 -11.96 -7.92
N GLY A 400 -19.81 -11.23 -8.97
CA GLY A 400 -20.72 -10.36 -9.72
C GLY A 400 -20.77 -8.89 -9.25
N ASP A 401 -20.25 -8.57 -8.06
CA ASP A 401 -20.16 -7.18 -7.59
C ASP A 401 -18.95 -6.42 -8.17
N ILE A 402 -17.93 -7.17 -8.59
CA ILE A 402 -16.74 -6.67 -9.28
C ILE A 402 -16.59 -7.50 -10.55
N PRO A 403 -16.35 -6.88 -11.72
CA PRO A 403 -16.05 -7.62 -12.93
C PRO A 403 -14.80 -8.49 -12.74
N ALA A 404 -14.91 -9.78 -13.07
CA ALA A 404 -13.75 -10.66 -13.08
C ALA A 404 -12.72 -10.09 -14.06
N GLU A 405 -11.45 -9.98 -13.63
CA GLU A 405 -10.32 -9.56 -14.47
C GLU A 405 -10.14 -8.05 -14.69
N ILE A 406 -10.94 -7.17 -14.05
CA ILE A 406 -10.65 -5.73 -14.11
C ILE A 406 -9.51 -5.35 -13.15
N PRO A 407 -8.45 -4.68 -13.64
CA PRO A 407 -7.43 -4.11 -12.77
C PRO A 407 -8.05 -3.02 -11.90
N GLY A 408 -7.69 -2.99 -10.62
CA GLY A 408 -8.19 -1.99 -9.70
C GLY A 408 -7.29 -1.80 -8.51
N TYR A 409 -7.78 -1.05 -7.53
CA TYR A 409 -7.09 -0.80 -6.28
C TYR A 409 -7.74 -1.59 -5.15
N LEU A 410 -6.95 -2.43 -4.48
CA LEU A 410 -7.31 -2.89 -3.14
C LEU A 410 -7.12 -1.73 -2.16
N VAL A 411 -8.18 -1.38 -1.45
CA VAL A 411 -8.23 -0.20 -0.58
C VAL A 411 -8.48 -0.61 0.86
N PHE A 412 -7.67 -0.06 1.77
CA PHE A 412 -7.90 -0.14 3.22
C PHE A 412 -8.12 1.26 3.76
N GLU A 413 -9.13 1.42 4.60
CA GLU A 413 -9.47 2.69 5.24
C GLU A 413 -9.41 2.52 6.76
N ILE A 414 -8.58 3.31 7.42
CA ILE A 414 -8.40 3.26 8.88
C ILE A 414 -8.78 4.60 9.49
N MET A 415 -9.84 4.61 10.30
CA MET A 415 -10.31 5.80 11.00
C MET A 415 -9.35 6.23 12.10
N HIS A 416 -9.09 7.54 12.21
CA HIS A 416 -8.25 8.08 13.27
C HIS A 416 -8.91 7.97 14.65
N GLY A 417 -8.10 7.77 15.69
CA GLY A 417 -8.57 7.64 17.07
C GLY A 417 -9.38 6.38 17.37
N GLY A 418 -9.32 5.36 16.50
CA GLY A 418 -10.01 4.09 16.69
C GLY A 418 -11.54 4.17 16.63
N ARG A 419 -12.06 5.24 16.02
CA ARG A 419 -13.50 5.42 15.82
C ARG A 419 -14.04 4.41 14.80
N PRO A 420 -15.30 3.98 14.91
CA PRO A 420 -15.86 2.99 14.00
C PRO A 420 -16.06 3.58 12.59
N HIS A 421 -15.73 2.79 11.58
CA HIS A 421 -16.01 3.05 10.17
C HIS A 421 -17.47 2.69 9.86
N ALA A 422 -18.13 3.44 8.98
CA ALA A 422 -19.53 3.20 8.61
C ALA A 422 -19.72 1.87 7.85
N SER A 423 -18.74 1.50 7.03
CA SER A 423 -18.67 0.24 6.27
C SER A 423 -17.61 -0.72 6.84
N ALA A 424 -17.54 -0.88 8.17
CA ALA A 424 -16.49 -1.68 8.82
C ALA A 424 -16.37 -3.10 8.25
N TYR A 425 -15.14 -3.56 8.00
CA TYR A 425 -14.86 -4.90 7.47
C TYR A 425 -15.31 -5.99 8.44
N LEU A 426 -15.17 -5.75 9.73
CA LEU A 426 -15.71 -6.59 10.81
C LEU A 426 -16.41 -5.70 11.84
N GLY A 427 -17.73 -5.80 11.93
CA GLY A 427 -18.45 -5.29 13.09
C GLY A 427 -18.10 -6.12 14.32
N CYS A 428 -17.57 -5.50 15.37
CA CYS A 428 -17.19 -6.16 16.61
C CYS A 428 -17.75 -5.43 17.84
N PRO A 429 -17.94 -6.14 18.98
CA PRO A 429 -18.37 -5.45 20.18
C PRO A 429 -17.31 -4.46 20.66
N THR A 430 -17.74 -3.38 21.29
CA THR A 430 -16.82 -2.35 21.82
C THR A 430 -16.14 -2.78 23.13
N ILE A 431 -16.72 -3.77 23.81
CA ILE A 431 -16.26 -4.31 25.09
C ILE A 431 -15.94 -5.80 24.91
N GLY A 432 -14.70 -6.18 25.22
CA GLY A 432 -14.18 -7.52 25.04
C GLY A 432 -12.90 -7.75 25.84
N PRO A 433 -12.11 -8.80 25.51
CA PRO A 433 -10.98 -9.22 26.34
C PRO A 433 -9.79 -8.25 26.36
N PHE A 434 -9.81 -7.24 25.47
CA PHE A 434 -8.79 -6.19 25.37
C PHE A 434 -9.40 -4.81 25.59
N GLU A 435 -8.65 -3.87 26.17
CA GLU A 435 -9.15 -2.52 26.48
C GLU A 435 -9.65 -1.78 25.23
N ASN A 436 -8.92 -1.93 24.12
CA ASN A 436 -9.23 -1.35 22.81
C ASN A 436 -9.96 -2.33 21.87
N PHE A 437 -10.74 -3.28 22.38
CA PHE A 437 -11.36 -4.34 21.55
C PHE A 437 -12.18 -3.81 20.36
N GLY A 438 -12.82 -2.64 20.52
CA GLY A 438 -13.57 -1.96 19.46
C GLY A 438 -12.75 -1.50 18.25
N ILE A 439 -11.41 -1.55 18.30
CA ILE A 439 -10.52 -1.06 17.23
C ILE A 439 -10.76 -1.72 15.88
N ALA A 440 -11.20 -2.99 15.84
CA ALA A 440 -11.50 -3.65 14.57
C ALA A 440 -12.64 -2.97 13.78
N ASN A 441 -13.52 -2.23 14.46
CA ASN A 441 -14.54 -1.44 13.78
C ASN A 441 -13.96 -0.25 13.00
N SER A 442 -12.71 0.18 13.25
CA SER A 442 -12.12 1.34 12.58
C SER A 442 -11.59 1.04 11.18
N LEU A 443 -11.58 -0.23 10.77
CA LEU A 443 -11.04 -0.70 9.50
C LEU A 443 -12.18 -1.00 8.51
N ALA A 444 -12.06 -0.49 7.29
CA ALA A 444 -12.80 -0.98 6.13
C ALA A 444 -11.86 -1.46 5.03
N ILE A 445 -12.37 -2.37 4.20
CA ILE A 445 -11.67 -2.90 3.03
C ILE A 445 -12.60 -2.78 1.83
N ALA A 446 -12.07 -2.27 0.73
CA ALA A 446 -12.80 -2.06 -0.51
C ALA A 446 -11.94 -2.39 -1.73
N PHE A 447 -12.57 -2.45 -2.90
CA PHE A 447 -11.92 -2.48 -4.20
C PHE A 447 -12.42 -1.31 -5.04
N GLU A 448 -11.52 -0.59 -5.69
CA GLU A 448 -11.85 0.54 -6.57
C GLU A 448 -11.44 0.24 -8.00
N TRP A 449 -12.30 0.52 -8.98
CA TRP A 449 -12.01 0.30 -10.39
C TRP A 449 -12.66 1.37 -11.26
N TRP A 450 -12.14 1.52 -12.46
CA TRP A 450 -12.76 2.35 -13.50
C TRP A 450 -13.82 1.53 -14.23
N ASP A 451 -15.07 1.97 -14.17
CA ASP A 451 -16.17 1.34 -14.89
C ASP A 451 -16.39 2.02 -16.24
N GLU A 452 -15.90 1.40 -17.31
CA GLU A 452 -16.00 1.92 -18.68
C GLU A 452 -17.45 2.15 -19.12
N ALA A 453 -18.39 1.35 -18.62
CA ALA A 453 -19.80 1.47 -18.99
C ALA A 453 -20.45 2.75 -18.46
N SER A 454 -20.01 3.23 -17.29
CA SER A 454 -20.54 4.46 -16.68
C SER A 454 -19.58 5.64 -16.71
N ASP A 455 -18.37 5.48 -17.26
CA ASP A 455 -17.31 6.50 -17.33
C ASP A 455 -16.99 7.08 -15.93
N GLN A 456 -16.97 6.23 -14.92
CA GLN A 456 -16.82 6.62 -13.52
C GLN A 456 -15.99 5.63 -12.71
N TRP A 457 -15.30 6.14 -11.69
CA TRP A 457 -14.68 5.31 -10.67
C TRP A 457 -15.75 4.74 -9.72
N LYS A 458 -15.71 3.43 -9.53
CA LYS A 458 -16.57 2.69 -8.60
C LYS A 458 -15.75 2.17 -7.43
N LYS A 459 -16.41 2.01 -6.30
CA LYS A 459 -15.85 1.46 -5.06
C LYS A 459 -16.79 0.44 -4.46
N CYS A 460 -16.27 -0.76 -4.21
CA CYS A 460 -17.00 -1.90 -3.68
C CYS A 460 -16.45 -2.27 -2.29
N TYR A 461 -17.20 -2.03 -1.23
CA TYR A 461 -16.83 -2.48 0.12
C TYR A 461 -17.09 -3.97 0.31
N THR A 462 -16.18 -4.65 1.01
CA THR A 462 -16.37 -6.05 1.44
C THR A 462 -16.51 -6.18 2.95
N ARG A 463 -17.01 -7.33 3.39
CA ARG A 463 -17.27 -7.69 4.79
C ARG A 463 -16.70 -9.06 5.12
N ARG A 464 -16.37 -9.28 6.40
CA ARG A 464 -15.97 -10.60 6.89
C ARG A 464 -17.21 -11.47 7.18
N GLY A 465 -17.47 -12.48 6.35
CA GLY A 465 -18.64 -13.37 6.52
C GLY A 465 -18.54 -14.41 7.64
N MET A 466 -17.40 -15.09 7.80
CA MET A 466 -17.27 -16.30 8.65
C MET A 466 -16.91 -16.06 10.13
N PHE A 467 -17.37 -14.97 10.75
CA PHE A 467 -16.98 -14.67 12.14
C PHE A 467 -17.71 -15.53 13.19
N ARG A 468 -19.01 -15.81 13.01
CA ARG A 468 -19.81 -16.61 13.96
C ARG A 468 -19.26 -18.03 14.11
N SER A 469 -19.05 -18.72 13.00
CA SER A 469 -18.51 -20.09 13.00
C SER A 469 -17.07 -20.17 13.49
N ALA A 470 -16.24 -19.15 13.21
CA ALA A 470 -14.89 -19.08 13.78
C ALA A 470 -14.94 -18.97 15.31
N PHE A 471 -15.81 -18.09 15.83
CA PHE A 471 -16.02 -17.94 17.27
C PHE A 471 -16.52 -19.24 17.91
N ALA A 472 -17.54 -19.88 17.33
CA ALA A 472 -18.11 -21.13 17.83
C ALA A 472 -17.10 -22.28 17.86
N ARG A 473 -16.32 -22.44 16.78
CA ARG A 473 -15.24 -23.45 16.73
C ARG A 473 -14.13 -23.17 17.73
N GLY A 474 -13.73 -21.92 17.91
CA GLY A 474 -12.73 -21.55 18.92
C GLY A 474 -13.23 -21.86 20.33
N LEU A 475 -14.47 -21.49 20.64
CA LEU A 475 -15.09 -21.77 21.93
C LEU A 475 -15.19 -23.29 22.22
N ALA A 476 -15.64 -24.08 21.24
CA ALA A 476 -15.77 -25.53 21.39
C ALA A 476 -14.44 -26.23 21.65
N ASN A 477 -13.34 -25.69 21.10
CA ASN A 477 -11.99 -26.23 21.29
C ASN A 477 -11.23 -25.57 22.46
N SER A 478 -11.88 -24.70 23.24
CA SER A 478 -11.23 -23.89 24.28
C SER A 478 -10.00 -23.10 23.78
N ASP A 479 -10.09 -22.58 22.55
CA ASP A 479 -9.03 -21.84 21.87
C ASP A 479 -9.48 -20.37 21.64
N PRO A 480 -9.09 -19.45 22.54
CA PRO A 480 -9.41 -18.03 22.40
C PRO A 480 -8.78 -17.38 21.17
N ALA A 481 -7.59 -17.82 20.75
CA ALA A 481 -6.91 -17.25 19.59
C ALA A 481 -7.69 -17.56 18.30
N LYS A 482 -8.23 -18.77 18.18
CA LYS A 482 -9.12 -19.16 17.09
C LYS A 482 -10.47 -18.46 17.17
N ALA A 483 -11.05 -18.33 18.37
CA ALA A 483 -12.33 -17.64 18.55
C ALA A 483 -12.25 -16.16 18.17
N LEU A 484 -11.12 -15.51 18.49
CA LEU A 484 -10.83 -14.10 18.21
C LEU A 484 -10.09 -13.88 16.89
N GLY A 485 -9.82 -14.94 16.11
CA GLY A 485 -9.03 -14.88 14.88
C GLY A 485 -9.48 -13.80 13.88
N PRO A 486 -10.79 -13.64 13.61
CA PRO A 486 -11.27 -12.55 12.74
C PRO A 486 -10.95 -11.15 13.28
N TRP A 487 -11.05 -10.94 14.60
CA TRP A 487 -10.70 -9.67 15.23
C TRP A 487 -9.18 -9.43 15.20
N LYS A 488 -8.39 -10.44 15.59
CA LYS A 488 -6.93 -10.40 15.53
C LYS A 488 -6.44 -9.99 14.15
N ARG A 489 -7.04 -10.56 13.09
CA ARG A 489 -6.70 -10.24 11.71
C ARG A 489 -6.93 -8.78 11.33
N CYS A 490 -8.00 -8.15 11.82
CA CYS A 490 -8.21 -6.72 11.60
C CYS A 490 -7.14 -5.89 12.30
N VAL A 491 -6.76 -6.27 13.52
CA VAL A 491 -5.67 -5.63 14.26
C VAL A 491 -4.32 -5.81 13.57
N GLU A 492 -4.07 -6.97 12.95
CA GLU A 492 -2.86 -7.24 12.15
C GLU A 492 -2.80 -6.38 10.89
N PHE A 493 -3.93 -6.11 10.20
CA PHE A 493 -3.95 -5.14 9.08
C PHE A 493 -3.62 -3.74 9.54
N ILE A 494 -4.21 -3.31 10.66
CA ILE A 494 -3.90 -2.00 11.22
C ILE A 494 -2.43 -1.92 11.59
N GLN A 495 -1.89 -2.93 12.29
CA GLN A 495 -0.47 -2.99 12.65
C GLN A 495 0.44 -2.91 11.41
N LEU A 496 0.13 -3.69 10.38
CA LEU A 496 0.89 -3.74 9.13
C LEU A 496 0.92 -2.39 8.42
N LEU A 497 -0.26 -1.84 8.15
CA LEU A 497 -0.45 -0.66 7.31
C LEU A 497 0.02 0.62 8.03
N GLU A 498 -0.26 0.72 9.33
CA GLU A 498 0.18 1.85 10.14
C GLU A 498 1.66 1.77 10.56
N GLY A 499 2.38 0.70 10.18
CA GLY A 499 3.80 0.51 10.47
C GLY A 499 4.09 0.35 11.97
N ILE A 500 3.24 -0.37 12.70
CA ILE A 500 3.33 -0.48 14.17
C ILE A 500 4.25 -1.63 14.59
N ASP A 501 5.21 -1.33 15.46
CA ASP A 501 5.99 -2.29 16.23
C ASP A 501 5.42 -2.39 17.64
N TYR A 502 4.86 -3.56 17.96
CA TYR A 502 4.29 -3.80 19.28
C TYR A 502 5.37 -4.06 20.33
N THR A 503 5.15 -3.49 21.51
CA THR A 503 6.03 -3.59 22.69
C THR A 503 5.26 -4.12 23.90
N GLY A 504 5.97 -4.56 24.93
CA GLY A 504 5.38 -5.12 26.14
C GLY A 504 4.88 -6.56 25.98
N ASN A 505 3.80 -6.90 26.69
CA ASN A 505 3.21 -8.25 26.62
C ASN A 505 2.44 -8.41 25.29
N LEU A 506 2.99 -9.23 24.40
CA LEU A 506 2.45 -9.45 23.06
C LEU A 506 1.22 -10.36 23.04
N ASP A 507 0.95 -11.13 24.09
CA ASP A 507 -0.08 -12.18 24.08
C ASP A 507 0.09 -13.09 22.84
N PHE A 508 -0.84 -13.08 21.89
CA PHE A 508 -0.76 -13.81 20.62
C PHE A 508 -0.45 -12.92 19.40
N PHE A 509 -0.05 -11.66 19.60
CA PHE A 509 0.32 -10.73 18.53
C PHE A 509 1.78 -10.88 18.12
N SER A 510 2.07 -10.60 16.84
CA SER A 510 3.44 -10.49 16.36
C SER A 510 4.04 -9.15 16.76
N ARG A 511 5.34 -9.14 17.10
CA ARG A 511 6.06 -7.89 17.40
C ARG A 511 6.04 -6.94 16.20
N SER A 512 6.40 -7.46 15.03
CA SER A 512 6.50 -6.69 13.79
C SER A 512 5.89 -7.49 12.64
N LEU A 513 5.14 -6.79 11.79
CA LEU A 513 4.67 -7.28 10.52
C LEU A 513 5.26 -6.41 9.40
N PHE A 514 5.61 -7.04 8.28
CA PHE A 514 6.19 -6.39 7.12
C PHE A 514 5.32 -6.65 5.89
N PRO A 515 4.91 -5.58 5.18
CA PRO A 515 4.11 -5.75 3.98
C PRO A 515 5.07 -6.08 2.83
N SER A 516 4.72 -7.10 2.05
CA SER A 516 5.34 -7.35 0.76
C SER A 516 4.28 -7.06 -0.29
N PRO A 517 4.25 -5.83 -0.85
CA PRO A 517 5.27 -4.77 -0.92
C PRO A 517 5.15 -3.64 0.12
N GLU A 518 6.17 -2.78 0.21
CA GLU A 518 6.28 -1.68 1.17
C GLU A 518 5.16 -0.62 1.08
N VAL A 519 4.85 -0.01 2.24
CA VAL A 519 3.87 1.09 2.34
C VAL A 519 4.59 2.43 2.19
N HIS A 520 4.12 3.27 1.27
CA HIS A 520 4.61 4.62 1.03
C HIS A 520 3.56 5.65 1.41
N GLU A 521 3.94 6.70 2.13
CA GLU A 521 3.08 7.83 2.48
C GLU A 521 3.30 9.02 1.55
N LEU A 522 2.19 9.69 1.18
CA LEU A 522 2.22 10.96 0.48
C LEU A 522 2.62 12.07 1.45
N VAL A 523 3.82 12.61 1.27
CA VAL A 523 4.31 13.76 2.03
C VAL A 523 4.22 15.01 1.15
N LEU A 524 3.48 16.01 1.64
CA LEU A 524 3.38 17.32 1.02
C LEU A 524 4.24 18.32 1.80
N ASP A 525 5.22 18.91 1.12
CA ASP A 525 5.91 20.09 1.63
C ASP A 525 5.15 21.32 1.15
N HIS A 526 4.34 21.88 2.05
CA HIS A 526 3.54 23.06 1.75
C HIS A 526 4.42 24.25 1.38
N LEU A 527 5.52 24.51 2.08
CA LEU A 527 6.33 25.71 1.80
C LEU A 527 7.07 25.62 0.46
N SER A 528 7.64 24.47 0.12
CA SER A 528 8.30 24.29 -1.18
C SER A 528 7.34 23.94 -2.32
N GLN A 529 6.07 23.65 -1.99
CA GLN A 529 5.04 23.20 -2.92
C GLN A 529 5.51 21.97 -3.70
N LYS A 530 6.06 20.98 -2.99
CA LYS A 530 6.52 19.69 -3.51
C LYS A 530 5.72 18.54 -2.89
N ALA A 531 5.60 17.44 -3.63
CA ALA A 531 5.04 16.18 -3.14
C ALA A 531 6.10 15.08 -3.28
N SER A 532 6.02 14.06 -2.44
CA SER A 532 6.84 12.86 -2.59
C SER A 532 6.16 11.67 -1.91
N TRP A 533 6.26 10.50 -2.52
CA TRP A 533 6.00 9.23 -1.87
C TRP A 533 7.24 8.81 -1.09
N ARG A 534 7.10 8.50 0.20
CA ARG A 534 8.21 8.09 1.07
C ARG A 534 7.85 6.83 1.83
N PRO A 535 8.79 5.92 2.11
CA PRO A 535 8.51 4.77 2.97
C PRO A 535 7.90 5.24 4.28
N ARG A 536 6.78 4.63 4.68
CA ARG A 536 6.08 5.01 5.91
C ARG A 536 6.98 4.70 7.11
N PRO A 537 7.26 5.67 7.99
CA PRO A 537 8.03 5.42 9.19
C PRO A 537 7.34 4.40 10.10
N ARG A 538 8.13 3.52 10.71
CA ARG A 538 7.62 2.61 11.75
C ARG A 538 7.49 3.34 13.08
N GLN A 539 6.50 2.94 13.87
CA GLN A 539 6.21 3.52 15.18
C GLN A 539 6.07 2.44 16.24
N SER A 540 6.65 2.67 17.42
CA SER A 540 6.51 1.77 18.57
C SER A 540 5.23 2.06 19.33
N GLN A 541 4.42 1.04 19.60
CA GLN A 541 3.23 1.15 20.45
C GLN A 541 3.11 -0.06 21.39
N PRO A 542 2.47 0.06 22.56
CA PRO A 542 2.16 -1.11 23.38
C PRO A 542 1.21 -2.05 22.63
N ALA A 543 1.40 -3.36 22.78
CA ALA A 543 0.43 -4.34 22.31
C ALA A 543 -0.94 -4.14 22.99
N PRO A 544 -2.05 -4.57 22.36
CA PRO A 544 -3.38 -4.51 22.96
C PRO A 544 -3.39 -5.11 24.38
N LYS A 545 -3.69 -4.26 25.37
CA LYS A 545 -3.71 -4.65 26.78
C LYS A 545 -5.00 -5.39 27.12
N ARG A 546 -4.90 -6.46 27.92
CA ARG A 546 -6.09 -7.17 28.44
C ARG A 546 -6.90 -6.28 29.37
N ALA A 547 -8.21 -6.22 29.13
CA ALA A 547 -9.13 -5.55 30.02
C ALA A 547 -9.37 -6.41 31.27
N THR A 548 -9.59 -5.80 32.44
CA THR A 548 -10.06 -6.54 33.61
C THR A 548 -11.56 -6.80 33.50
N PHE A 549 -12.05 -7.84 34.19
CA PHE A 549 -13.48 -8.12 34.20
C PHE A 549 -14.28 -6.96 34.84
N ALA A 550 -13.77 -6.38 35.93
CA ALA A 550 -14.40 -5.26 36.62
C ALA A 550 -14.53 -4.01 35.72
N ASP A 551 -13.47 -3.66 34.99
CA ASP A 551 -13.51 -2.55 34.03
C ASP A 551 -14.55 -2.80 32.93
N ASN A 552 -14.59 -4.03 32.40
CA ASN A 552 -15.57 -4.41 31.39
C ASN A 552 -17.00 -4.42 31.95
N ALA A 553 -17.20 -4.80 33.21
CA ALA A 553 -18.50 -4.72 33.87
C ALA A 553 -18.97 -3.27 34.01
N GLN A 554 -18.10 -2.36 34.44
CA GLN A 554 -18.41 -0.93 34.50
C GLN A 554 -18.72 -0.35 33.12
N ARG A 555 -17.92 -0.71 32.10
CA ARG A 555 -18.16 -0.28 30.71
C ARG A 555 -19.48 -0.82 30.16
N MET A 556 -19.84 -2.07 30.48
CA MET A 556 -21.11 -2.67 30.07
C MET A 556 -22.28 -1.96 30.74
N ALA A 557 -22.19 -1.67 32.05
CA ALA A 557 -23.21 -0.91 32.77
C ALA A 557 -23.39 0.48 32.18
N ASN A 558 -22.30 1.20 31.90
CA ASN A 558 -22.35 2.52 31.26
C ASN A 558 -22.98 2.46 29.87
N LEU A 559 -22.55 1.50 29.03
CA LEU A 559 -23.06 1.30 27.68
C LEU A 559 -24.56 1.01 27.66
N THR A 560 -25.05 0.24 28.63
CA THR A 560 -26.43 -0.22 28.70
C THR A 560 -27.34 0.64 29.58
N SER A 561 -26.80 1.65 30.28
CA SER A 561 -27.52 2.49 31.26
C SER A 561 -28.76 3.21 30.69
N ALA A 562 -28.72 3.57 29.42
CA ALA A 562 -29.82 4.22 28.72
C ALA A 562 -30.85 3.23 28.14
N TRP A 563 -30.62 1.93 28.29
CA TRP A 563 -31.44 0.87 27.69
C TRP A 563 -32.09 0.03 28.77
N SER A 564 -33.20 -0.61 28.43
CA SER A 564 -33.84 -1.61 29.28
C SER A 564 -33.09 -2.95 29.30
N THR A 565 -31.78 -2.89 29.45
CA THR A 565 -30.86 -4.02 29.43
C THR A 565 -30.24 -4.16 30.80
N VAL A 566 -30.43 -5.33 31.42
CA VAL A 566 -29.82 -5.63 32.73
C VAL A 566 -28.51 -6.37 32.50
N THR A 567 -27.54 -6.17 33.39
CA THR A 567 -26.22 -6.82 33.34
C THR A 567 -25.78 -7.21 34.76
N ASN A 568 -24.72 -8.03 34.86
CA ASN A 568 -24.08 -8.37 36.14
C ASN A 568 -25.02 -8.98 37.20
N LEU A 569 -25.90 -9.90 36.78
CA LEU A 569 -26.86 -10.57 37.67
C LEU A 569 -26.27 -11.86 38.26
N ALA A 570 -26.61 -12.16 39.52
CA ALA A 570 -26.27 -13.44 40.17
C ALA A 570 -26.86 -14.65 39.43
N THR A 571 -28.08 -14.50 38.90
CA THR A 571 -28.78 -15.49 38.09
C THR A 571 -29.51 -14.81 36.93
N PRO A 572 -29.74 -15.50 35.79
CA PRO A 572 -30.55 -14.95 34.71
C PRO A 572 -31.97 -14.64 35.19
N PRO A 573 -32.65 -13.62 34.62
CA PRO A 573 -34.04 -13.34 34.96
C PRO A 573 -34.91 -14.59 34.77
N PRO A 574 -35.70 -15.03 35.78
CA PRO A 574 -36.54 -16.22 35.66
C PRO A 574 -37.49 -16.13 34.47
N LEU A 575 -37.69 -17.22 33.72
CA LEU A 575 -38.59 -17.24 32.55
C LEU A 575 -40.04 -16.86 32.90
N THR A 576 -40.44 -17.05 34.16
CA THR A 576 -41.76 -16.69 34.69
C THR A 576 -41.89 -15.24 35.12
N SER A 577 -40.79 -14.47 35.17
CA SER A 577 -40.80 -13.08 35.63
C SER A 577 -41.34 -12.10 34.60
N ASP A 578 -41.90 -10.99 35.08
CA ASP A 578 -42.43 -9.90 34.24
C ASP A 578 -41.36 -9.22 33.39
N PHE A 579 -40.08 -9.42 33.72
CA PHE A 579 -38.95 -8.96 32.92
C PHE A 579 -39.07 -9.38 31.44
N TRP A 580 -39.55 -10.60 31.19
CA TRP A 580 -39.72 -11.17 29.84
C TRP A 580 -41.11 -10.90 29.23
N ARG A 581 -42.00 -10.17 29.90
CA ARG A 581 -43.40 -9.95 29.48
C ARG A 581 -43.73 -8.46 29.42
N ARG A 582 -42.89 -7.68 28.75
CA ARG A 582 -43.05 -6.22 28.67
C ARG A 582 -44.11 -5.78 27.66
N ASP A 583 -44.41 -6.63 26.70
CA ASP A 583 -45.40 -6.42 25.65
C ASP A 583 -46.18 -7.72 25.37
N GLU A 584 -47.38 -7.63 24.78
CA GLU A 584 -48.20 -8.77 24.38
C GLU A 584 -47.46 -9.72 23.42
N SER A 585 -46.57 -9.16 22.60
CA SER A 585 -45.72 -9.90 21.65
C SER A 585 -44.68 -10.78 22.36
N ASP A 586 -44.28 -10.42 23.58
CA ASP A 586 -43.35 -11.18 24.41
C ASP A 586 -44.02 -12.36 25.12
N THR A 587 -45.27 -12.21 25.55
CA THR A 587 -46.03 -13.27 26.28
C THR A 587 -46.16 -14.56 25.46
N ARG A 588 -46.35 -14.46 24.14
CA ARG A 588 -46.41 -15.63 23.22
C ARG A 588 -45.07 -16.32 23.03
N SER A 589 -43.97 -15.63 23.33
CA SER A 589 -42.60 -16.09 23.14
C SER A 589 -42.03 -16.69 24.41
N ALA A 590 -42.35 -16.12 25.57
CA ALA A 590 -41.96 -16.62 26.88
C ALA A 590 -42.44 -18.07 27.12
N SER A 591 -43.61 -18.45 26.59
CA SER A 591 -44.13 -19.83 26.67
C SER A 591 -43.37 -20.84 25.81
N LYS A 592 -42.57 -20.39 24.83
CA LYS A 592 -41.79 -21.23 23.91
C LYS A 592 -40.28 -21.26 24.23
N LEU A 593 -39.82 -20.45 25.18
CA LEU A 593 -38.41 -20.43 25.58
C LEU A 593 -38.11 -21.64 26.47
N SER A 594 -37.47 -22.67 25.90
CA SER A 594 -36.96 -23.80 26.68
C SER A 594 -35.65 -23.46 27.42
N GLN A 595 -34.98 -22.35 27.09
CA GLN A 595 -33.71 -21.95 27.70
C GLN A 595 -33.50 -20.42 27.65
N VAL A 596 -33.01 -19.83 28.74
CA VAL A 596 -32.62 -18.41 28.81
C VAL A 596 -31.28 -18.21 28.10
N THR A 597 -31.21 -17.25 27.18
CA THR A 597 -29.98 -16.87 26.47
C THR A 597 -29.65 -15.39 26.70
N CYS A 598 -28.37 -15.07 26.89
CA CYS A 598 -27.92 -13.68 26.99
C CYS A 598 -27.91 -13.01 25.61
N ASP A 599 -27.88 -11.67 25.56
CA ASP A 599 -28.00 -10.93 24.30
C ASP A 599 -26.88 -11.29 23.32
N PHE A 600 -25.62 -11.42 23.77
CA PHE A 600 -24.52 -11.82 22.89
C PHE A 600 -24.77 -13.18 22.23
N CYS A 601 -25.14 -14.20 23.02
CA CYS A 601 -25.44 -15.52 22.49
C CYS A 601 -26.62 -15.49 21.51
N LYS A 602 -27.61 -14.64 21.78
CA LYS A 602 -28.77 -14.43 20.91
C LYS A 602 -28.37 -13.81 19.56
N TYR A 603 -27.52 -12.77 19.55
CA TYR A 603 -27.04 -12.12 18.32
C TYR A 603 -26.07 -12.97 17.51
N MET A 604 -25.31 -13.83 18.19
CA MET A 604 -24.35 -14.73 17.58
C MET A 604 -24.96 -16.06 17.15
N PHE A 605 -26.24 -16.30 17.47
CA PHE A 605 -26.95 -17.51 17.08
C PHE A 605 -27.08 -17.62 15.56
N ASP A 606 -26.73 -18.78 15.03
CA ASP A 606 -26.93 -19.16 13.63
C ASP A 606 -27.69 -20.49 13.58
N PRO A 607 -28.94 -20.53 13.08
CA PRO A 607 -29.72 -21.75 13.02
C PRO A 607 -29.14 -22.80 12.06
N HIS A 608 -28.29 -22.39 11.11
CA HIS A 608 -27.68 -23.24 10.09
C HIS A 608 -26.29 -23.76 10.48
N ASP A 609 -25.69 -23.27 11.56
CA ASP A 609 -24.37 -23.74 12.02
C ASP A 609 -24.49 -25.05 12.82
N ARG A 610 -23.71 -26.06 12.41
CA ARG A 610 -23.60 -27.36 13.11
C ARG A 610 -22.98 -27.20 14.51
N HIS A 611 -22.20 -26.14 14.73
CA HIS A 611 -21.63 -25.78 16.02
C HIS A 611 -22.46 -24.70 16.70
N ARG A 612 -23.68 -25.06 17.14
CA ARG A 612 -24.59 -24.12 17.81
C ARG A 612 -23.93 -23.52 19.06
N LEU A 613 -23.85 -22.19 19.11
CA LEU A 613 -23.44 -21.46 20.31
C LEU A 613 -24.50 -21.65 21.40
N ARG A 614 -24.13 -22.34 22.48
CA ARG A 614 -24.99 -22.55 23.65
C ARG A 614 -24.66 -21.53 24.75
N CYS A 615 -25.70 -20.95 25.35
CA CYS A 615 -25.55 -20.04 26.48
C CYS A 615 -25.40 -20.84 27.79
N GLU A 616 -24.26 -21.49 27.96
CA GLU A 616 -23.94 -22.29 29.14
C GLU A 616 -23.14 -21.49 30.17
N ARG A 617 -23.45 -21.65 31.46
CA ARG A 617 -22.68 -21.00 32.55
C ARG A 617 -21.22 -21.42 32.48
N ASP A 618 -20.33 -20.46 32.68
CA ASP A 618 -18.93 -20.71 32.98
C ASP A 618 -18.78 -20.87 34.49
N THR A 619 -18.30 -22.03 34.92
CA THR A 619 -18.20 -22.38 36.35
C THR A 619 -17.12 -21.60 37.09
N ARG A 620 -16.26 -20.86 36.38
CA ARG A 620 -15.25 -19.97 36.99
C ARG A 620 -15.87 -18.75 37.68
N PHE A 621 -17.12 -18.40 37.34
CA PHE A 621 -17.85 -17.28 37.93
C PHE A 621 -18.91 -17.81 38.91
N THR A 622 -18.66 -17.64 40.21
CA THR A 622 -19.51 -18.18 41.29
C THR A 622 -20.50 -17.15 41.82
N ASP A 623 -20.11 -15.88 41.83
CA ASP A 623 -20.83 -14.70 42.33
C ASP A 623 -21.83 -14.10 41.33
N GLN A 624 -21.67 -14.42 40.05
CA GLN A 624 -22.48 -13.89 38.96
C GLN A 624 -22.71 -14.92 37.85
N TRP A 625 -23.78 -14.74 37.08
CA TRP A 625 -24.05 -15.55 35.91
C TRP A 625 -23.32 -15.01 34.68
N VAL A 626 -22.23 -15.67 34.31
CA VAL A 626 -21.48 -15.42 33.08
C VAL A 626 -21.48 -16.70 32.25
N CYS A 627 -21.89 -16.61 30.99
CA CYS A 627 -21.82 -17.76 30.07
C CYS A 627 -20.41 -17.90 29.49
N LYS A 628 -20.05 -19.10 29.01
CA LYS A 628 -18.74 -19.39 28.39
C LYS A 628 -18.37 -18.41 27.27
N CYS A 629 -19.35 -17.95 26.49
CA CYS A 629 -19.15 -16.96 25.44
C CYS A 629 -18.72 -15.59 26.00
N CYS A 630 -19.45 -15.08 27.01
CA CYS A 630 -19.14 -13.80 27.64
C CYS A 630 -17.88 -13.87 28.50
N ALA A 631 -17.59 -15.03 29.11
CA ALA A 631 -16.35 -15.30 29.82
C ALA A 631 -15.13 -15.23 28.88
N LEU A 632 -15.22 -15.78 27.66
CA LEU A 632 -14.16 -15.64 26.65
C LEU A 632 -13.94 -14.18 26.26
N LEU A 633 -15.00 -13.38 26.21
CA LEU A 633 -14.93 -11.94 25.99
C LEU A 633 -14.59 -11.12 27.25
N ASN A 634 -14.35 -11.78 28.37
CA ASN A 634 -14.04 -11.19 29.67
C ASN A 634 -15.04 -10.10 30.12
N ARG A 635 -16.35 -10.34 29.99
CA ARG A 635 -17.39 -9.35 30.32
C ARG A 635 -18.65 -10.03 30.89
N PRO A 636 -19.52 -9.32 31.63
CA PRO A 636 -20.76 -9.89 32.13
C PRO A 636 -21.73 -10.25 30.99
N CYS A 637 -22.65 -11.17 31.27
CA CYS A 637 -23.82 -11.33 30.43
C CYS A 637 -24.74 -10.11 30.53
N SER A 638 -25.45 -9.84 29.44
CA SER A 638 -26.54 -8.88 29.38
C SER A 638 -27.83 -9.57 28.99
N TRP A 639 -28.95 -9.04 29.46
CA TRP A 639 -30.27 -9.55 29.17
C TRP A 639 -31.21 -8.41 28.83
N THR A 640 -31.94 -8.56 27.74
CA THR A 640 -32.99 -7.64 27.31
C THR A 640 -34.24 -8.43 26.96
N SER A 641 -35.42 -7.90 27.32
CA SER A 641 -36.70 -8.45 26.88
C SER A 641 -36.78 -8.55 25.34
N ARG A 642 -37.59 -9.45 24.80
CA ARG A 642 -37.54 -9.76 23.37
C ARG A 642 -37.95 -8.56 22.50
N SER A 643 -39.07 -7.91 22.80
CA SER A 643 -39.57 -6.71 22.10
C SER A 643 -38.51 -5.62 22.02
N GLN A 644 -37.92 -5.26 23.17
CA GLN A 644 -36.87 -4.24 23.25
C GLN A 644 -35.56 -4.68 22.60
N ASN A 645 -35.21 -5.97 22.68
CA ASN A 645 -34.02 -6.49 22.03
C ASN A 645 -34.12 -6.36 20.49
N ILE A 646 -35.31 -6.56 19.92
CA ILE A 646 -35.56 -6.31 18.48
C ILE A 646 -35.41 -4.83 18.16
N GLU A 647 -36.02 -3.95 18.98
CA GLU A 647 -35.91 -2.50 18.81
C GLU A 647 -34.45 -2.02 18.86
N TYR A 648 -33.70 -2.43 19.88
CA TYR A 648 -32.32 -2.01 20.09
C TYR A 648 -31.32 -2.67 19.14
N TRP A 649 -31.65 -3.83 18.55
CA TRP A 649 -30.87 -4.39 17.43
C TRP A 649 -31.10 -3.62 16.13
N GLY A 650 -32.29 -3.01 15.99
CA GLY A 650 -32.69 -2.16 14.88
C GLY A 650 -33.42 -2.90 13.76
N GLN A 651 -33.88 -2.14 12.76
CA GLN A 651 -34.61 -2.65 11.59
C GLN A 651 -33.74 -2.59 10.32
N GLY A 652 -33.77 -3.66 9.50
CA GLY A 652 -33.12 -3.69 8.17
C GLY A 652 -32.95 -5.09 7.56
N PRO A 653 -32.88 -5.22 6.21
CA PRO A 653 -32.45 -6.44 5.51
C PRO A 653 -31.07 -6.95 6.01
N PRO A 654 -30.75 -8.26 5.92
CA PRO A 654 -31.37 -9.26 5.07
C PRO A 654 -32.53 -10.05 5.70
N TYR A 655 -33.12 -9.64 6.83
CA TYR A 655 -34.35 -10.29 7.32
C TYR A 655 -35.34 -9.32 7.97
N LEU A 656 -36.24 -8.79 7.14
CA LEU A 656 -37.59 -8.43 7.56
C LEU A 656 -38.55 -9.46 6.93
N GLY A 657 -39.01 -10.47 7.69
CA GLY A 657 -40.18 -11.27 7.31
C GLY A 657 -40.18 -12.77 7.71
N VAL A 658 -41.37 -13.22 8.12
CA VAL A 658 -41.95 -14.59 8.26
C VAL A 658 -41.53 -15.52 9.42
N SER A 659 -40.31 -15.46 9.98
CA SER A 659 -39.95 -16.29 11.16
C SER A 659 -39.56 -15.46 12.39
N THR A 660 -40.26 -15.68 13.50
CA THR A 660 -40.19 -14.86 14.72
C THR A 660 -38.93 -15.07 15.58
N PHE A 661 -37.84 -15.70 15.11
CA PHE A 661 -36.74 -16.13 16.00
C PHE A 661 -35.32 -15.79 15.53
N VAL A 662 -35.11 -15.26 14.32
CA VAL A 662 -33.77 -14.98 13.79
C VAL A 662 -33.56 -13.48 13.65
N LEU A 663 -32.53 -12.93 14.32
CA LEU A 663 -32.14 -11.54 14.20
C LEU A 663 -31.22 -11.36 12.98
N GLY A 664 -31.39 -10.26 12.24
CA GLY A 664 -30.59 -9.94 11.07
C GLY A 664 -29.09 -9.84 11.39
N THR A 665 -28.23 -10.11 10.40
CA THR A 665 -26.77 -10.01 10.55
C THR A 665 -26.24 -8.58 10.54
N CYS A 666 -27.07 -7.62 10.08
CA CYS A 666 -26.72 -6.21 9.86
C CYS A 666 -27.56 -5.29 10.76
N PRO A 667 -27.19 -5.12 12.04
CA PRO A 667 -27.93 -4.27 12.97
C PRO A 667 -27.80 -2.79 12.63
N THR A 668 -28.90 -2.07 12.74
CA THR A 668 -28.93 -0.60 12.66
C THR A 668 -29.03 0.07 14.02
N GLY A 669 -29.40 -0.69 15.05
CA GLY A 669 -29.64 -0.21 16.40
C GLY A 669 -28.41 -0.21 17.31
N PRO A 670 -28.53 0.39 18.50
CA PRO A 670 -27.44 0.55 19.46
C PRO A 670 -26.82 -0.76 19.98
N HIS A 671 -27.57 -1.87 19.98
CA HIS A 671 -27.07 -3.17 20.44
C HIS A 671 -26.05 -3.82 19.50
N ARG A 672 -25.77 -3.24 18.32
CA ARG A 672 -24.65 -3.68 17.46
C ARG A 672 -23.32 -3.71 18.19
N TRP A 673 -23.13 -2.83 19.17
CA TRP A 673 -21.92 -2.74 19.98
C TRP A 673 -21.77 -3.87 21.02
N LEU A 674 -22.79 -4.72 21.16
CA LEU A 674 -22.76 -5.86 22.07
C LEU A 674 -22.29 -7.16 21.39
N ALA A 675 -22.24 -7.25 20.06
CA ALA A 675 -21.86 -8.49 19.37
C ALA A 675 -21.09 -8.25 18.08
N PHE A 676 -20.53 -9.33 17.54
CA PHE A 676 -20.00 -9.29 16.18
C PHE A 676 -21.15 -9.24 15.18
N HIS A 677 -20.97 -8.47 14.12
CA HIS A 677 -22.02 -8.19 13.13
C HIS A 677 -21.43 -7.79 11.77
N GLN A 678 -22.29 -7.70 10.78
CA GLN A 678 -21.97 -7.21 9.44
C GLN A 678 -22.40 -5.73 9.34
N ALA A 679 -21.60 -4.90 8.67
CA ALA A 679 -21.94 -3.49 8.50
C ALA A 679 -23.05 -3.26 7.45
N PHE A 680 -23.19 -4.15 6.46
CA PHE A 680 -24.16 -4.09 5.37
C PHE A 680 -24.53 -5.51 4.88
N PRO A 681 -25.71 -5.71 4.23
CA PRO A 681 -26.24 -7.02 3.82
C PRO A 681 -25.44 -7.71 2.71
N GLU A 682 -25.95 -8.83 2.15
CA GLU A 682 -25.12 -9.79 1.42
C GLU A 682 -24.41 -9.28 0.17
N ASN A 683 -24.99 -8.31 -0.54
CA ASN A 683 -24.36 -7.67 -1.70
C ASN A 683 -23.28 -6.71 -1.21
N ALA A 684 -22.16 -6.64 -1.93
CA ALA A 684 -21.19 -5.59 -1.67
C ALA A 684 -21.83 -4.22 -1.84
N LYS A 685 -21.36 -3.26 -1.04
CA LYS A 685 -21.79 -1.89 -1.18
C LYS A 685 -20.96 -1.23 -2.27
N VAL A 686 -21.50 -1.19 -3.48
CA VAL A 686 -20.94 -0.46 -4.61
C VAL A 686 -21.42 0.99 -4.57
N ILE A 687 -20.49 1.93 -4.64
CA ILE A 687 -20.73 3.37 -4.69
C ILE A 687 -19.86 4.03 -5.74
N ASP A 688 -20.28 5.19 -6.21
CA ASP A 688 -19.41 6.08 -6.98
C ASP A 688 -18.33 6.65 -6.05
N THR A 689 -17.13 6.82 -6.59
CA THR A 689 -16.00 7.40 -5.85
C THR A 689 -15.23 8.37 -6.75
N VAL A 690 -14.41 9.21 -6.13
CA VAL A 690 -13.52 10.12 -6.85
C VAL A 690 -12.34 9.35 -7.43
N GLU A 691 -11.75 9.89 -8.49
CA GLU A 691 -10.53 9.32 -9.07
C GLU A 691 -9.41 9.19 -8.02
N PRO A 692 -8.79 8.00 -7.89
CA PRO A 692 -7.62 7.81 -7.05
C PRO A 692 -6.47 8.77 -7.43
N ILE A 693 -5.61 9.13 -6.47
CA ILE A 693 -4.47 10.03 -6.73
C ILE A 693 -3.57 9.55 -7.87
N ASP A 694 -3.39 8.23 -8.02
CA ASP A 694 -2.60 7.63 -9.09
C ASP A 694 -3.39 7.37 -10.38
N GLY A 695 -4.71 7.59 -10.38
CA GLY A 695 -5.59 7.45 -11.54
C GLY A 695 -5.49 6.08 -12.22
N LEU A 696 -5.67 6.05 -13.54
CA LEU A 696 -5.42 4.86 -14.35
C LEU A 696 -3.92 4.55 -14.49
N ASP A 697 -3.04 5.55 -14.37
CA ASP A 697 -1.60 5.39 -14.51
C ASP A 697 -1.02 4.38 -13.51
N GLY A 698 -1.56 4.33 -12.29
CA GLY A 698 -1.12 3.36 -11.29
C GLY A 698 -1.57 1.92 -11.58
N LEU A 699 -2.57 1.71 -12.45
CA LEU A 699 -3.01 0.39 -12.90
C LEU A 699 -2.22 -0.12 -14.12
N ILE A 700 -1.66 0.77 -14.95
CA ILE A 700 -0.80 0.41 -16.10
C ILE A 700 0.39 -0.46 -15.64
N ILE A 701 0.91 -0.19 -14.43
CA ILE A 701 1.99 -0.99 -13.81
C ILE A 701 1.63 -2.48 -13.71
N LEU A 702 0.34 -2.83 -13.56
CA LEU A 702 -0.09 -4.24 -13.50
C LEU A 702 -0.10 -4.91 -14.87
N GLN A 703 -0.43 -4.17 -15.93
CA GLN A 703 -0.44 -4.71 -17.30
C GLN A 703 0.98 -5.06 -17.74
N ASP A 704 1.93 -4.17 -17.47
CA ASP A 704 3.36 -4.40 -17.76
C ASP A 704 3.91 -5.63 -16.99
N VAL A 705 3.40 -5.95 -15.79
CA VAL A 705 3.83 -7.13 -14.99
C VAL A 705 3.24 -8.43 -15.51
N LEU A 706 1.97 -8.43 -15.94
CA LEU A 706 1.32 -9.63 -16.45
C LEU A 706 1.90 -10.09 -17.79
N ASP A 707 2.33 -9.15 -18.63
CA ASP A 707 2.93 -9.46 -19.92
C ASP A 707 4.33 -10.12 -19.78
N ASP A 708 5.01 -9.95 -18.63
CA ASP A 708 6.34 -10.51 -18.36
C ASP A 708 6.32 -11.78 -17.46
N ASP A 709 5.26 -12.05 -16.71
CA ASP A 709 5.14 -13.27 -15.87
C ASP A 709 5.10 -14.56 -16.71
N ASP A 710 4.71 -14.48 -17.98
CA ASP A 710 4.85 -15.59 -18.95
C ASP A 710 6.32 -15.97 -19.21
N GLU A 711 7.29 -15.11 -18.89
CA GLU A 711 8.73 -15.37 -19.08
C GLU A 711 9.50 -15.72 -17.79
N SER A 712 8.93 -15.49 -16.59
CA SER A 712 9.66 -15.54 -15.31
C SER A 712 9.35 -16.74 -14.39
N SER A 713 8.40 -17.61 -14.77
CA SER A 713 7.89 -18.74 -13.96
C SER A 713 8.91 -19.85 -13.58
N SER A 714 10.20 -19.71 -13.89
CA SER A 714 11.21 -20.76 -13.62
C SER A 714 12.12 -20.50 -12.42
N LEU A 715 11.84 -19.51 -11.56
CA LEU A 715 12.77 -19.10 -10.47
C LEU A 715 12.39 -19.57 -9.06
N GLU A 716 11.27 -20.27 -8.83
CA GLU A 716 10.84 -20.66 -7.46
C GLU A 716 10.76 -22.17 -7.17
N ASP A 717 11.05 -23.08 -8.10
CA ASP A 717 10.75 -24.52 -7.89
C ASP A 717 11.87 -25.38 -7.28
N HIS A 718 12.99 -24.81 -6.82
CA HIS A 718 14.07 -25.63 -6.23
C HIS A 718 14.68 -25.00 -4.98
N GLU A 719 13.97 -25.01 -3.85
CA GLU A 719 14.64 -24.91 -2.55
C GLU A 719 13.89 -25.55 -1.35
N ASN A 720 12.88 -26.41 -1.57
CA ASN A 720 12.26 -27.19 -0.48
C ASN A 720 11.97 -28.64 -0.90
N GLU A 721 13.01 -29.38 -1.31
CA GLU A 721 13.04 -30.83 -1.15
C GLU A 721 14.41 -31.21 -0.60
N ALA A 722 14.49 -31.34 0.72
CA ALA A 722 15.53 -32.10 1.40
C ALA A 722 14.86 -32.92 2.49
N ASP A 723 15.00 -34.23 2.33
CA ASP A 723 14.52 -35.33 3.17
C ASP A 723 15.03 -35.24 4.62
N ASP A 724 14.09 -35.32 5.59
CA ASP A 724 13.98 -36.29 6.71
C ASP A 724 13.13 -35.72 7.87
#